data_AF-A0AAW1PUM5-F1
#
_entry.id   AF-A0AAW1PUM5-F1
#
_cell.length_a   1.000
_cell.length_b   1.000
_cell.length_c   1.000
_cell.angle_alpha   90.00
_cell.angle_beta   90.00
_cell.angle_gamma   90.00
#
_symmetry.space_group_name_H-M   'P 1'
#
loop_
_entity.id
_entity.type
_entity.pdbx_description
1 polymer ?
#
loop_
_entity_poly.entity_id
_entity_poly.type
_entity_poly.pdbx_seq_one_letter_code
_entity_poly.pdbx_strand_id
1 'polypeptide(L)'
;MYKTLAAYTFAALYIFLPSVPVTHALGLLAHLPRSAKLKHLFLYPLHGGREHVIFQMVSWAVWAGSVLIALPVATSRPWKAIPLAHVEALSGAAAFGTVFAELFMIKSLLVFDPKAPKLKTDDQQPDSQPPSPMWNRSRLPTKPHASAAIVAIGILWMVMGGGLLLATEYLEEQATRLTYYIFAFCCLVVGATTTHGLGGKLRHPAPPEDGMIARSGYRFWQPFRGGVAFIATQAAGWALFSLAAAFMIWTVIQLAQGMAYCVQCWALMTGATMFAAQLLLGVSVLTHEGAPCKKLKQLLGVSVLTYKGAPGKVLETVANPVRSAAPLLALWLPMLATFTPIHSFATVVVLTFFLLPANYAAAFWVGSLTVYYLLTGFGAPEHTGAREWGLVVGLYQRYMLASLQWWFGNVEVVKHGQTGFSPHQRYLLGYSPHGLFPIGAAYLQFLPTFRAIAGPMRTATVVASAIFYPPVIRDICSWCGLRVVARRTIIRALKDKGAVILVPGGQAELVLTWRMFRQNPRGKREYVVYTRHKGFIKLAIEQQAHLVPILVLGEICSLRNFIDIPALQQWTYKKIGFPVPYLVVGWGGCTPLPMAGRGLRFIIGEPIQPPLLEPGQQVDQSAIDKLHQAYYSQVSEMWAAHQPTFPGYEDVELVLYP
;
A
#
# COMPACT_ATOMS: atom_id res chain seq x y z
N MET A 1 -18.79 29.62 -28.33
CA MET A 1 -18.58 29.01 -27.00
C MET A 1 -17.91 29.97 -26.02
N TYR A 2 -16.78 30.59 -26.37
CA TYR A 2 -16.03 31.51 -25.49
C TYR A 2 -16.85 32.73 -25.00
N LYS A 3 -17.50 33.47 -25.91
CA LYS A 3 -18.44 34.56 -25.54
C LYS A 3 -19.61 34.12 -24.65
N THR A 4 -19.98 32.84 -24.73
CA THR A 4 -21.07 32.24 -23.96
C THR A 4 -20.61 31.98 -22.51
N LEU A 5 -19.38 31.50 -22.32
CA LEU A 5 -18.80 31.19 -21.01
C LEU A 5 -18.63 32.43 -20.13
N ALA A 6 -18.12 33.53 -20.69
CA ALA A 6 -17.98 34.81 -19.99
C ALA A 6 -19.33 35.40 -19.55
N ALA A 7 -20.39 35.19 -20.34
CA ALA A 7 -21.75 35.58 -19.95
C ALA A 7 -22.28 34.72 -18.79
N TYR A 8 -21.93 33.43 -18.75
CA TYR A 8 -22.29 32.52 -17.65
C TYR A 8 -21.54 32.84 -16.34
N THR A 9 -20.24 33.10 -16.37
CA THR A 9 -19.47 33.45 -15.15
C THR A 9 -19.92 34.77 -14.56
N PHE A 10 -20.27 35.75 -15.41
CA PHE A 10 -20.85 37.02 -14.96
C PHE A 10 -22.26 36.84 -14.39
N ALA A 11 -23.12 36.03 -15.01
CA ALA A 11 -24.45 35.71 -14.48
C ALA A 11 -24.39 34.96 -13.14
N ALA A 12 -23.39 34.09 -12.96
CA ALA A 12 -23.17 33.36 -11.71
C ALA A 12 -22.96 34.29 -10.50
N LEU A 13 -22.33 35.45 -10.69
CA LEU A 13 -22.14 36.43 -9.62
C LEU A 13 -23.48 36.86 -9.00
N TYR A 14 -24.47 37.19 -9.82
CA TYR A 14 -25.79 37.64 -9.34
C TYR A 14 -26.58 36.56 -8.60
N ILE A 15 -26.30 35.28 -8.90
CA ILE A 15 -26.93 34.14 -8.24
C ILE A 15 -26.24 33.82 -6.92
N PHE A 16 -24.91 33.79 -6.90
CA PHE A 16 -24.16 33.32 -5.73
C PHE A 16 -23.91 34.42 -4.70
N LEU A 17 -23.64 35.68 -5.08
CA LEU A 17 -23.41 36.77 -4.13
C LEU A 17 -24.46 36.88 -3.01
N PRO A 18 -25.79 36.76 -3.27
CA PRO A 18 -26.78 36.81 -2.20
C PRO A 18 -26.89 35.52 -1.37
N SER A 19 -26.26 34.41 -1.77
CA SER A 19 -26.48 33.08 -1.15
C SER A 19 -26.09 33.05 0.32
N VAL A 20 -24.90 33.56 0.68
CA VAL A 20 -24.37 33.47 2.04
C VAL A 20 -25.24 34.23 3.05
N PRO A 21 -25.64 35.51 2.79
CA PRO A 21 -26.60 36.21 3.65
C PRO A 21 -27.96 35.50 3.75
N VAL A 22 -28.46 34.94 2.65
CA VAL A 22 -29.75 34.22 2.63
C VAL A 22 -29.66 32.95 3.48
N THR A 23 -28.63 32.13 3.30
CA THR A 23 -28.42 30.91 4.08
C THR A 23 -28.16 31.21 5.54
N HIS A 24 -27.45 32.30 5.86
CA HIS A 24 -27.29 32.76 7.23
C HIS A 24 -28.64 33.12 7.87
N ALA A 25 -29.49 33.88 7.16
CA ALA A 25 -30.82 34.25 7.63
C ALA A 25 -31.75 33.03 7.81
N LEU A 26 -31.72 32.08 6.88
CA LEU A 26 -32.45 30.81 7.00
C LEU A 26 -31.94 29.97 8.17
N GLY A 27 -30.61 29.93 8.36
CA GLY A 27 -29.96 29.27 9.50
C GLY A 27 -30.40 29.88 10.83
N LEU A 28 -30.43 31.21 10.92
CA LEU A 28 -30.96 31.91 12.07
C LEU A 28 -32.43 31.53 12.34
N LEU A 29 -33.29 31.50 11.31
CA LEU A 29 -34.70 31.10 11.44
C LEU A 29 -34.87 29.65 11.89
N ALA A 30 -34.04 28.74 11.38
CA ALA A 30 -34.05 27.33 11.74
C ALA A 30 -33.62 27.10 13.20
N HIS A 31 -32.66 27.89 13.68
CA HIS A 31 -32.09 27.77 15.02
C HIS A 31 -32.80 28.61 16.08
N LEU A 32 -33.58 29.63 15.73
CA LEU A 32 -34.25 30.59 16.63
C LEU A 32 -34.60 30.04 18.04
N PRO A 33 -34.16 30.71 19.11
CA PRO A 33 -34.52 30.32 20.46
C PRO A 33 -36.01 30.65 20.73
N ARG A 34 -36.68 29.83 21.54
CA ARG A 34 -38.09 30.07 21.91
C ARG A 34 -38.29 31.39 22.67
N SER A 35 -37.23 31.90 23.29
CA SER A 35 -37.15 33.20 23.97
C SER A 35 -36.46 34.25 23.07
N ALA A 36 -37.10 34.63 21.97
CA ALA A 36 -36.52 35.56 20.99
C ALA A 36 -36.43 36.99 21.55
N LYS A 37 -35.29 37.36 22.15
CA LYS A 37 -34.89 38.76 22.36
C LYS A 37 -33.97 39.20 21.23
N LEU A 38 -34.14 40.42 20.70
CA LEU A 38 -33.39 40.98 19.56
C LEU A 38 -31.86 40.83 19.70
N LYS A 39 -31.33 40.93 20.92
CA LYS A 39 -29.90 40.73 21.23
C LYS A 39 -29.35 39.34 20.92
N HIS A 40 -30.18 38.29 20.95
CA HIS A 40 -29.75 36.92 20.61
C HIS A 40 -29.68 36.70 19.10
N LEU A 41 -30.34 37.56 18.32
CA LEU A 41 -30.28 37.56 16.86
C LEU A 41 -28.91 38.04 16.37
N PHE A 42 -28.42 39.16 16.91
CA PHE A 42 -27.12 39.75 16.53
C PHE A 42 -25.91 38.90 16.93
N LEU A 43 -26.01 38.15 18.02
CA LEU A 43 -24.92 37.31 18.53
C LEU A 43 -24.97 35.87 18.02
N TYR A 44 -25.91 35.54 17.14
CA TYR A 44 -26.07 34.19 16.58
C TYR A 44 -24.77 33.60 15.98
N PRO A 45 -23.95 34.34 15.20
CA PRO A 45 -22.68 33.81 14.67
C PRO A 45 -21.67 33.39 15.75
N LEU A 46 -21.84 33.89 16.98
CA LEU A 46 -20.93 33.67 18.11
C LEU A 46 -21.43 32.61 19.10
N HIS A 47 -22.58 31.99 18.84
CA HIS A 47 -23.20 30.95 19.66
C HIS A 47 -23.32 29.64 18.87
N GLY A 48 -23.25 28.48 19.54
CA GLY A 48 -23.35 27.17 18.86
C GLY A 48 -22.08 26.33 18.86
N GLY A 49 -21.08 26.69 19.68
CA GLY A 49 -19.84 25.94 19.85
C GLY A 49 -18.71 26.40 18.92
N ARG A 50 -17.48 26.01 19.26
CA ARG A 50 -16.26 26.50 18.61
C ARG A 50 -16.25 26.30 17.09
N GLU A 51 -16.74 25.15 16.62
CA GLU A 51 -16.75 24.81 15.19
C GLU A 51 -17.75 25.68 14.41
N HIS A 52 -18.92 25.96 14.99
CA HIS A 52 -19.90 26.88 14.39
C HIS A 52 -19.29 28.26 14.17
N VAL A 53 -18.68 28.83 15.21
CA VAL A 53 -18.08 30.18 15.17
C VAL A 53 -16.96 30.26 14.13
N ILE A 54 -16.06 29.28 14.11
CA ILE A 54 -14.95 29.26 13.13
C ILE A 54 -15.51 29.22 11.70
N PHE A 55 -16.48 28.35 11.41
CA PHE A 55 -17.03 28.25 10.06
C PHE A 55 -17.84 29.48 9.64
N GLN A 56 -18.56 30.13 10.58
CA GLN A 56 -19.22 31.41 10.34
C GLN A 56 -18.19 32.50 9.96
N MET A 57 -17.12 32.65 10.74
CA MET A 57 -16.09 33.66 10.47
C MET A 57 -15.40 33.43 9.12
N VAL A 58 -15.02 32.18 8.83
CA VAL A 58 -14.40 31.82 7.54
C VAL A 58 -15.36 32.12 6.38
N SER A 59 -16.63 31.74 6.52
CA SER A 59 -17.64 32.01 5.49
C SER A 59 -17.80 33.50 5.23
N TRP A 60 -18.01 34.32 6.26
CA TRP A 60 -18.17 35.77 6.10
C TRP A 60 -16.92 36.45 5.54
N ALA A 61 -15.73 36.03 5.97
CA ALA A 61 -14.47 36.59 5.47
C ALA A 61 -14.26 36.28 3.97
N VAL A 62 -14.46 35.03 3.56
CA VAL A 62 -14.33 34.62 2.15
C VAL A 62 -15.41 35.28 1.28
N TRP A 63 -16.64 35.37 1.78
CA TRP A 63 -17.73 36.07 1.10
C TRP A 63 -17.44 37.56 0.92
N ALA A 64 -17.01 38.26 1.96
CA ALA A 64 -16.66 39.68 1.89
C ALA A 64 -15.52 39.93 0.88
N GLY A 65 -14.49 39.07 0.90
CA GLY A 65 -13.43 39.10 -0.12
C GLY A 65 -13.97 38.90 -1.53
N SER A 66 -14.93 37.97 -1.72
CA SER A 66 -15.56 37.71 -3.01
C SER A 66 -16.38 38.90 -3.52
N VAL A 67 -17.09 39.59 -2.63
CA VAL A 67 -17.81 40.84 -2.94
C VAL A 67 -16.85 41.93 -3.40
N LEU A 68 -15.71 42.09 -2.71
CA LEU A 68 -14.68 43.07 -3.09
C LEU A 68 -14.06 42.75 -4.45
N ILE A 69 -13.80 41.48 -4.75
CA ILE A 69 -13.30 41.02 -6.06
C ILE A 69 -14.34 41.23 -7.17
N ALA A 70 -15.63 41.05 -6.87
CA ALA A 70 -16.71 41.24 -7.82
C ALA A 70 -17.01 42.73 -8.12
N LEU A 71 -16.72 43.64 -7.18
CA LEU A 71 -17.14 45.04 -7.24
C LEU A 71 -16.68 45.78 -8.52
N PRO A 72 -15.43 45.67 -8.99
CA PRO A 72 -14.98 46.34 -10.21
C PRO A 72 -15.71 45.84 -11.47
N VAL A 73 -16.05 44.56 -11.49
CA VAL A 73 -16.76 43.90 -12.60
C VAL A 73 -18.25 44.23 -12.57
N ALA A 74 -18.86 44.32 -11.39
CA ALA A 74 -20.28 44.60 -11.21
C ALA A 74 -20.66 46.09 -11.35
N THR A 75 -19.71 47.01 -11.11
CA THR A 75 -19.98 48.47 -11.07
C THR A 75 -19.47 49.24 -12.30
N SER A 76 -18.57 48.66 -13.10
CA SER A 76 -18.03 49.35 -14.28
C SER A 76 -19.03 49.41 -15.43
N ARG A 77 -19.43 50.62 -15.83
CA ARG A 77 -20.36 50.85 -16.96
C ARG A 77 -19.81 50.39 -18.33
N PRO A 78 -18.48 50.38 -18.59
CA PRO A 78 -17.93 49.73 -19.77
C PRO A 78 -17.08 48.51 -19.38
N TRP A 79 -17.67 47.45 -18.83
CA TRP A 79 -16.99 46.14 -18.70
C TRP A 79 -16.47 45.61 -20.05
N LYS A 80 -17.00 46.14 -21.17
CA LYS A 80 -16.48 45.95 -22.54
C LYS A 80 -15.08 46.52 -22.79
N ALA A 81 -14.58 47.41 -21.93
CA ALA A 81 -13.25 48.03 -22.05
C ALA A 81 -12.17 47.30 -21.20
N ILE A 82 -12.57 46.38 -20.31
CA ILE A 82 -11.65 45.54 -19.56
C ILE A 82 -11.31 44.32 -20.42
N PRO A 83 -10.03 43.89 -20.52
CA PRO A 83 -9.68 42.67 -21.22
C PRO A 83 -10.51 41.49 -20.70
N LEU A 84 -11.11 40.73 -21.62
CA LEU A 84 -12.06 39.65 -21.28
C LEU A 84 -11.47 38.63 -20.30
N ALA A 85 -10.17 38.31 -20.44
CA ALA A 85 -9.47 37.39 -19.55
C ALA A 85 -9.41 37.87 -18.09
N HIS A 86 -9.32 39.18 -17.86
CA HIS A 86 -9.34 39.75 -16.50
C HIS A 86 -10.76 39.70 -15.90
N VAL A 87 -11.78 39.94 -16.73
CA VAL A 87 -13.18 39.78 -16.32
C VAL A 87 -13.48 38.33 -15.96
N GLU A 88 -12.99 37.37 -16.75
CA GLU A 88 -13.11 35.93 -16.47
C GLU A 88 -12.39 35.52 -15.17
N ALA A 89 -11.17 36.00 -14.94
CA ALA A 89 -10.42 35.71 -13.72
C ALA A 89 -11.12 36.26 -12.47
N LEU A 90 -11.54 37.53 -12.50
CA LEU A 90 -12.22 38.18 -11.37
C LEU A 90 -13.62 37.61 -11.11
N SER A 91 -14.41 37.40 -12.16
CA SER A 91 -15.75 36.80 -12.03
C SER A 91 -15.69 35.33 -11.58
N GLY A 92 -14.76 34.56 -12.13
CA GLY A 92 -14.50 33.18 -11.71
C GLY A 92 -14.03 33.08 -10.26
N ALA A 93 -13.09 33.93 -9.83
CA ALA A 93 -12.61 33.98 -8.45
C ALA A 93 -13.70 34.39 -7.45
N ALA A 94 -14.51 35.40 -7.77
CA ALA A 94 -15.61 35.83 -6.92
C ALA A 94 -16.75 34.79 -6.85
N ALA A 95 -17.11 34.15 -7.97
CA ALA A 95 -18.10 33.08 -7.98
C ALA A 95 -17.61 31.86 -7.20
N PHE A 96 -16.37 31.43 -7.40
CA PHE A 96 -15.74 30.37 -6.62
C PHE A 96 -15.73 30.70 -5.14
N GLY A 97 -15.21 31.88 -4.76
CA GLY A 97 -15.14 32.31 -3.37
C GLY A 97 -16.50 32.36 -2.69
N THR A 98 -17.56 32.69 -3.44
CA THR A 98 -18.90 32.75 -2.86
C THR A 98 -19.51 31.36 -2.67
N VAL A 99 -19.36 30.45 -3.63
CA VAL A 99 -19.74 29.02 -3.44
C VAL A 99 -18.90 28.40 -2.31
N PHE A 100 -17.62 28.77 -2.22
CA PHE A 100 -16.71 28.35 -1.16
C PHE A 100 -17.25 28.78 0.20
N ALA A 101 -17.59 30.07 0.34
CA ALA A 101 -18.17 30.64 1.55
C ALA A 101 -19.52 30.01 1.90
N GLU A 102 -20.37 29.74 0.91
CA GLU A 102 -21.68 29.10 1.08
C GLU A 102 -21.55 27.72 1.72
N LEU A 103 -20.64 26.89 1.22
CA LEU A 103 -20.41 25.56 1.79
C LEU A 103 -19.89 25.64 3.24
N PHE A 104 -19.09 26.66 3.59
CA PHE A 104 -18.71 26.91 4.99
C PHE A 104 -19.88 27.41 5.84
N MET A 105 -20.78 28.24 5.29
CA MET A 105 -21.99 28.68 5.96
C MET A 105 -22.86 27.48 6.32
N ILE A 106 -23.16 26.61 5.35
CA ILE A 106 -23.95 25.38 5.57
C ILE A 106 -23.27 24.48 6.60
N LYS A 107 -21.94 24.28 6.52
CA LYS A 107 -21.18 23.52 7.52
C LYS A 107 -21.37 24.08 8.92
N SER A 108 -21.34 25.41 9.07
CA SER A 108 -21.55 26.07 10.36
C SER A 108 -22.91 25.72 10.97
N LEU A 109 -23.96 25.70 10.15
CA LEU A 109 -25.31 25.35 10.58
C LEU A 109 -25.42 23.89 11.01
N LEU A 110 -24.79 22.97 10.28
CA LEU A 110 -24.81 21.53 10.57
C LEU A 110 -24.08 21.15 11.87
N VAL A 111 -23.12 21.94 12.32
CA VAL A 111 -22.33 21.69 13.54
C VAL A 111 -22.83 22.45 14.76
N PHE A 112 -23.92 23.20 14.63
CA PHE A 112 -24.46 24.03 15.71
C PHE A 112 -24.81 23.18 16.93
N ASP A 113 -24.14 23.44 18.05
CA ASP A 113 -24.40 22.78 19.33
C ASP A 113 -25.14 23.73 20.30
N PRO A 114 -26.44 23.52 20.55
CA PRO A 114 -27.23 24.35 21.45
C PRO A 114 -26.83 24.19 22.94
N LYS A 115 -26.00 23.19 23.29
CA LYS A 115 -25.50 22.97 24.66
C LYS A 115 -24.11 23.54 24.89
N ALA A 116 -23.46 24.11 23.87
CA ALA A 116 -22.11 24.61 24.01
C ALA A 116 -22.05 25.81 24.98
N PRO A 117 -21.07 25.83 25.92
CA PRO A 117 -20.84 27.00 26.76
C PRO A 117 -20.40 28.20 25.90
N LYS A 118 -20.71 29.42 26.36
CA LYS A 118 -20.19 30.65 25.73
C LYS A 118 -18.66 30.59 25.73
N LEU A 119 -18.02 31.03 24.64
CA LEU A 119 -16.58 31.30 24.66
C LEU A 119 -16.32 32.30 25.79
N LYS A 120 -15.52 31.88 26.79
CA LYS A 120 -15.13 32.76 27.89
C LYS A 120 -14.23 33.86 27.32
N THR A 121 -14.67 35.11 27.41
CA THR A 121 -13.78 36.27 27.45
C THR A 121 -13.27 36.38 28.88
N ASP A 122 -11.96 36.55 29.05
CA ASP A 122 -11.22 36.30 30.31
C ASP A 122 -11.65 37.11 31.56
N ASP A 123 -12.64 38.01 31.48
CA ASP A 123 -12.98 38.95 32.56
C ASP A 123 -14.39 38.81 33.17
N GLN A 124 -15.00 37.61 33.25
CA GLN A 124 -16.33 37.49 33.91
C GLN A 124 -16.42 36.41 35.01
N GLN A 125 -16.78 36.87 36.21
CA GLN A 125 -17.05 36.13 37.44
C GLN A 125 -18.25 35.15 37.30
N PRO A 126 -18.28 34.02 38.03
CA PRO A 126 -19.17 32.89 37.72
C PRO A 126 -20.69 33.09 37.96
N ASP A 127 -21.08 33.99 38.87
CA ASP A 127 -22.43 33.96 39.46
C ASP A 127 -23.48 34.88 38.82
N SER A 128 -23.16 35.58 37.72
CA SER A 128 -24.10 36.51 37.08
C SER A 128 -24.45 36.18 35.63
N GLN A 129 -24.39 34.91 35.21
CA GLN A 129 -24.77 34.55 33.84
C GLN A 129 -26.29 34.42 33.68
N PRO A 130 -26.95 35.22 32.82
CA PRO A 130 -28.36 35.01 32.50
C PRO A 130 -28.55 33.64 31.82
N PRO A 131 -29.72 33.00 32.00
CA PRO A 131 -29.96 31.65 31.49
C PRO A 131 -29.68 31.58 29.98
N SER A 132 -28.92 30.56 29.57
CA SER A 132 -28.62 30.29 28.16
C SER A 132 -29.91 30.22 27.33
N PRO A 133 -29.94 30.81 26.13
CA PRO A 133 -31.13 30.80 25.29
C PRO A 133 -31.59 29.36 25.02
N MET A 134 -32.89 29.09 25.21
CA MET A 134 -33.47 27.78 24.94
C MET A 134 -33.69 27.60 23.44
N TRP A 135 -32.69 27.05 22.77
CA TRP A 135 -32.70 26.75 21.34
C TRP A 135 -33.69 25.64 20.98
N ASN A 136 -34.39 25.78 19.85
CA ASN A 136 -35.36 24.80 19.40
C ASN A 136 -34.67 23.57 18.77
N ARG A 137 -34.48 22.51 19.56
CA ARG A 137 -33.77 21.30 19.12
C ARG A 137 -34.51 20.44 18.09
N SER A 138 -35.83 20.60 17.94
CA SER A 138 -36.62 19.74 17.05
C SER A 138 -36.37 19.99 15.56
N ARG A 139 -35.79 21.14 15.20
CA ARG A 139 -35.48 21.52 13.82
C ARG A 139 -34.04 21.20 13.41
N LEU A 140 -33.22 20.74 14.35
CA LEU A 140 -31.82 20.42 14.12
C LEU A 140 -31.66 19.01 13.52
N PRO A 141 -30.78 18.83 12.51
CA PRO A 141 -30.47 17.50 12.01
C PRO A 141 -29.80 16.67 13.11
N THR A 142 -30.10 15.36 13.15
CA THR A 142 -29.36 14.46 14.04
C THR A 142 -27.90 14.36 13.58
N LYS A 143 -26.97 14.10 14.50
CA LYS A 143 -25.53 14.04 14.17
C LYS A 143 -25.18 13.09 13.01
N PRO A 144 -25.81 11.91 12.87
CA PRO A 144 -25.61 11.04 11.69
C PRO A 144 -26.06 11.66 10.36
N HIS A 145 -27.18 12.40 10.33
CA HIS A 145 -27.63 13.10 9.14
C HIS A 145 -26.75 14.32 8.83
N ALA A 146 -26.35 15.06 9.86
CA ALA A 146 -25.39 16.15 9.72
C ALA A 146 -24.06 15.64 9.16
N SER A 147 -23.55 14.50 9.65
CA SER A 147 -22.36 13.83 9.10
C SER A 147 -22.52 13.46 7.63
N ALA A 148 -23.65 12.85 7.24
CA ALA A 148 -23.89 12.51 5.84
C ALA A 148 -23.92 13.75 4.93
N ALA A 149 -24.55 14.85 5.38
CA ALA A 149 -24.54 16.12 4.68
C ALA A 149 -23.12 16.72 4.58
N ILE A 150 -22.30 16.63 5.63
CA ILE A 150 -20.89 17.05 5.61
C ILE A 150 -20.06 16.23 4.62
N VAL A 151 -20.26 14.91 4.55
CA VAL A 151 -19.59 14.05 3.57
C VAL A 151 -20.00 14.41 2.14
N ALA A 152 -21.29 14.68 1.91
CA ALA A 152 -21.81 15.14 0.62
C ALA A 152 -21.21 16.50 0.22
N ILE A 153 -21.09 17.44 1.16
CA ILE A 153 -20.38 18.71 0.93
C ILE A 153 -18.94 18.45 0.49
N GLY A 154 -18.22 17.53 1.14
CA GLY A 154 -16.88 17.13 0.71
C GLY A 154 -16.84 16.59 -0.73
N ILE A 155 -17.87 15.85 -1.17
CA ILE A 155 -17.99 15.39 -2.56
C ILE A 155 -18.21 16.58 -3.51
N LEU A 156 -19.08 17.53 -3.14
CA LEU A 156 -19.31 18.75 -3.92
C LEU A 156 -18.02 19.55 -4.12
N TRP A 157 -17.17 19.65 -3.10
CA TRP A 157 -15.83 20.24 -3.23
C TRP A 157 -15.00 19.58 -4.32
N MET A 158 -14.97 18.24 -4.36
CA MET A 158 -14.18 17.51 -5.35
C MET A 158 -14.74 17.64 -6.76
N VAL A 159 -16.07 17.62 -6.90
CA VAL A 159 -16.73 17.85 -8.20
C VAL A 159 -16.42 19.25 -8.71
N MET A 160 -16.49 20.27 -7.84
CA MET A 160 -16.12 21.63 -8.18
C MET A 160 -14.63 21.73 -8.55
N GLY A 161 -13.73 21.11 -7.78
CA GLY A 161 -12.30 21.07 -8.07
C GLY A 161 -11.99 20.41 -9.41
N GLY A 162 -12.60 19.26 -9.70
CA GLY A 162 -12.48 18.59 -11.00
C GLY A 162 -13.03 19.44 -12.15
N GLY A 163 -14.17 20.11 -11.95
CA GLY A 163 -14.74 21.04 -12.92
C GLY A 163 -13.81 22.22 -13.21
N LEU A 164 -13.16 22.78 -12.19
CA LEU A 164 -12.16 23.84 -12.35
C LEU A 164 -10.94 23.37 -13.14
N LEU A 165 -10.46 22.14 -12.90
CA LEU A 165 -9.36 21.55 -13.67
C LEU A 165 -9.73 21.39 -15.14
N LEU A 166 -10.94 20.91 -15.45
CA LEU A 166 -11.42 20.77 -16.83
C LEU A 166 -11.61 22.13 -17.49
N ALA A 167 -12.06 23.14 -16.74
CA ALA A 167 -12.23 24.49 -17.25
C ALA A 167 -10.90 25.14 -17.70
N THR A 168 -9.75 24.70 -17.15
CA THR A 168 -8.43 25.26 -17.53
C THR A 168 -8.08 25.13 -19.01
N GLU A 169 -8.67 24.15 -19.70
CA GLU A 169 -8.49 23.96 -21.15
C GLU A 169 -9.02 25.15 -21.97
N TYR A 170 -10.09 25.78 -21.49
CA TYR A 170 -10.78 26.86 -22.20
C TYR A 170 -10.26 28.25 -21.81
N LEU A 171 -9.32 28.34 -20.86
CA LEU A 171 -8.72 29.59 -20.42
C LEU A 171 -7.51 29.90 -21.31
N GLU A 172 -7.44 31.10 -21.88
CA GLU A 172 -6.31 31.50 -22.73
C GLU A 172 -5.11 31.97 -21.92
N GLU A 173 -5.33 32.63 -20.78
CA GLU A 173 -4.28 33.26 -19.98
C GLU A 173 -3.69 32.31 -18.92
N GLN A 174 -2.34 32.24 -18.85
CA GLN A 174 -1.62 31.38 -17.92
C GLN A 174 -1.87 31.72 -16.45
N ALA A 175 -2.00 33.01 -16.11
CA ALA A 175 -2.31 33.48 -14.76
C ALA A 175 -3.69 32.98 -14.28
N THR A 176 -4.67 32.99 -15.18
CA THR A 176 -6.04 32.50 -14.90
C THR A 176 -6.06 30.98 -14.73
N ARG A 177 -5.30 30.24 -15.57
CA ARG A 177 -5.11 28.79 -15.39
C ARG A 177 -4.50 28.45 -14.04
N LEU A 178 -3.44 29.16 -13.63
CA LEU A 178 -2.79 28.96 -12.34
C LEU A 178 -3.75 29.20 -11.18
N THR A 179 -4.58 30.24 -11.26
CA THR A 179 -5.61 30.55 -10.27
C THR A 179 -6.60 29.40 -10.12
N TYR A 180 -7.05 28.80 -11.23
CA TYR A 180 -7.96 27.66 -11.22
C TYR A 180 -7.31 26.38 -10.65
N TYR A 181 -6.02 26.15 -10.91
CA TYR A 181 -5.28 25.06 -10.27
C TYR A 181 -5.19 25.24 -8.75
N ILE A 182 -4.94 26.47 -8.27
CA ILE A 182 -4.91 26.78 -6.83
C ILE A 182 -6.29 26.52 -6.22
N PHE A 183 -7.37 26.97 -6.86
CA PHE A 183 -8.73 26.72 -6.38
C PHE A 183 -9.08 25.23 -6.36
N ALA A 184 -8.70 24.46 -7.39
CA ALA A 184 -8.86 23.01 -7.41
C ALA A 184 -8.08 22.31 -6.28
N PHE A 185 -6.87 22.80 -5.96
CA PHE A 185 -6.09 22.30 -4.83
C PHE A 185 -6.76 22.62 -3.48
N CYS A 186 -7.30 23.83 -3.32
CA CYS A 186 -8.10 24.18 -2.14
C CYS A 186 -9.31 23.25 -1.98
N CYS A 187 -10.01 22.93 -3.07
CA CYS A 187 -11.11 21.97 -3.07
C CYS A 187 -10.66 20.58 -2.59
N LEU A 188 -9.51 20.09 -3.07
CA LEU A 188 -8.94 18.81 -2.66
C LEU A 188 -8.71 18.76 -1.14
N VAL A 189 -7.98 19.74 -0.61
CA VAL A 189 -7.62 19.77 0.82
C VAL A 189 -8.85 19.95 1.70
N VAL A 190 -9.73 20.89 1.35
CA VAL A 190 -10.92 21.21 2.15
C VAL A 190 -11.95 20.09 2.08
N GLY A 191 -12.15 19.46 0.92
CA GLY A 191 -13.08 18.35 0.78
C GLY A 191 -12.64 17.11 1.59
N ALA A 192 -11.36 16.74 1.50
CA ALA A 192 -10.81 15.60 2.24
C ALA A 192 -10.87 15.81 3.76
N THR A 193 -10.46 17.00 4.24
CA THR A 193 -10.51 17.34 5.67
C THR A 193 -11.94 17.49 6.19
N THR A 194 -12.87 17.98 5.37
CA THR A 194 -14.30 18.07 5.70
C THR A 194 -14.89 16.67 5.88
N THR A 195 -14.63 15.76 4.95
CA THR A 195 -15.19 14.40 5.01
C THR A 195 -14.57 13.54 6.09
N HIS A 196 -13.24 13.44 6.12
CA HIS A 196 -12.56 12.64 7.13
C HIS A 196 -12.70 13.25 8.52
N GLY A 197 -12.34 14.52 8.67
CA GLY A 197 -12.30 15.17 9.99
C GLY A 197 -13.68 15.42 10.56
N LEU A 198 -14.43 16.34 9.95
CA LEU A 198 -15.70 16.79 10.49
C LEU A 198 -16.81 15.74 10.34
N GLY A 199 -16.89 15.09 9.16
CA GLY A 199 -17.84 14.02 8.90
C GLY A 199 -17.69 12.86 9.89
N GLY A 200 -16.46 12.43 10.14
CA GLY A 200 -16.14 11.41 11.14
C GLY A 200 -16.48 11.81 12.57
N LYS A 201 -16.10 13.03 12.98
CA LYS A 201 -16.38 13.55 14.33
C LYS A 201 -17.88 13.65 14.64
N LEU A 202 -18.69 14.06 13.67
CA LEU A 202 -20.14 14.11 13.82
C LEU A 202 -20.75 12.71 13.87
N ARG A 203 -20.28 11.77 13.04
CA ARG A 203 -20.82 10.40 13.01
C ARG A 203 -20.53 9.64 14.30
N HIS A 204 -19.33 9.83 14.84
CA HIS A 204 -18.76 9.04 15.93
C HIS A 204 -18.33 9.95 17.09
N PRO A 205 -19.28 10.60 17.79
CA PRO A 205 -18.97 11.51 18.88
C PRO A 205 -18.32 10.76 20.06
N ALA A 206 -17.49 11.46 20.83
CA ALA A 206 -16.92 10.90 22.06
C ALA A 206 -18.04 10.59 23.08
N PRO A 207 -17.93 9.48 23.83
CA PRO A 207 -18.87 9.16 24.90
C PRO A 207 -18.76 10.17 26.07
N PRO A 208 -19.81 10.32 26.89
CA PRO A 208 -19.78 11.15 28.08
C PRO A 208 -18.70 10.68 29.07
N GLU A 209 -18.08 11.61 29.80
CA GLU A 209 -17.16 11.31 30.90
C GLU A 209 -17.91 10.77 32.12
N ASP A 210 -18.50 9.57 32.02
CA ASP A 210 -18.95 8.82 33.19
C ASP A 210 -17.80 7.93 33.65
N GLY A 211 -17.40 8.08 34.92
CA GLY A 211 -16.11 7.68 35.51
C GLY A 211 -15.71 6.20 35.52
N MET A 212 -16.18 5.36 34.58
CA MET A 212 -15.68 4.00 34.38
C MET A 212 -15.38 3.73 32.89
N ILE A 213 -14.08 3.78 32.55
CA ILE A 213 -13.47 3.44 31.26
C ILE A 213 -13.85 4.40 30.11
N ALA A 214 -13.11 5.50 29.98
CA ALA A 214 -13.17 6.41 28.83
C ALA A 214 -12.85 5.66 27.51
N ARG A 215 -13.87 5.34 26.71
CA ARG A 215 -13.67 4.93 25.32
C ARG A 215 -13.28 6.16 24.49
N SER A 216 -12.13 6.12 23.80
CA SER A 216 -11.69 7.27 22.99
C SER A 216 -12.59 7.48 21.77
N GLY A 217 -13.24 8.64 21.66
CA GLY A 217 -14.02 9.04 20.48
C GLY A 217 -13.19 9.23 19.21
N TYR A 218 -13.86 9.48 18.08
CA TYR A 218 -13.23 9.71 16.77
C TYR A 218 -12.23 10.87 16.82
N ARG A 219 -11.04 10.67 16.24
CA ARG A 219 -9.98 11.68 16.12
C ARG A 219 -9.57 11.83 14.66
N PHE A 220 -9.21 13.06 14.27
CA PHE A 220 -8.65 13.33 12.95
C PHE A 220 -7.40 12.47 12.67
N TRP A 221 -6.50 12.36 13.64
CA TRP A 221 -5.35 11.46 13.55
C TRP A 221 -5.59 10.22 14.40
N GLN A 222 -5.83 9.08 13.74
CA GLN A 222 -6.11 7.80 14.41
C GLN A 222 -5.54 6.59 13.63
N PRO A 223 -4.21 6.53 13.43
CA PRO A 223 -3.59 5.44 12.67
C PRO A 223 -3.91 4.08 13.31
N PHE A 224 -4.26 3.11 12.46
CA PHE A 224 -4.55 1.72 12.85
C PHE A 224 -5.70 1.53 13.85
N ARG A 225 -6.61 2.52 13.97
CA ARG A 225 -7.81 2.47 14.81
C ARG A 225 -9.05 2.61 13.93
N GLY A 226 -10.17 1.98 14.30
CA GLY A 226 -11.43 2.07 13.55
C GLY A 226 -11.87 0.80 12.80
N GLY A 227 -11.17 -0.32 12.93
CA GLY A 227 -11.51 -1.58 12.22
C GLY A 227 -10.80 -1.72 10.86
N VAL A 228 -10.77 -2.93 10.29
CA VAL A 228 -9.98 -3.24 9.08
C VAL A 228 -10.51 -2.49 7.85
N ALA A 229 -11.83 -2.45 7.68
CA ALA A 229 -12.47 -1.74 6.56
C ALA A 229 -12.17 -0.24 6.61
N PHE A 230 -12.25 0.38 7.79
CA PHE A 230 -11.86 1.77 8.01
C PHE A 230 -10.40 2.02 7.67
N ILE A 231 -9.48 1.20 8.19
CA ILE A 231 -8.04 1.36 7.97
C ILE A 231 -7.70 1.22 6.48
N ALA A 232 -8.29 0.24 5.79
CA ALA A 232 -8.04 0.00 4.37
C ALA A 232 -8.56 1.15 3.50
N THR A 233 -9.79 1.59 3.73
CA THR A 233 -10.40 2.71 2.99
C THR A 233 -9.72 4.05 3.30
N GLN A 234 -9.24 4.26 4.52
CA GLN A 234 -8.41 5.41 4.89
C GLN A 234 -7.06 5.39 4.17
N ALA A 235 -6.35 4.26 4.21
CA ALA A 235 -5.05 4.14 3.56
C ALA A 235 -5.17 4.37 2.04
N ALA A 236 -6.15 3.74 1.39
CA ALA A 236 -6.40 3.93 -0.02
C ALA A 236 -6.87 5.36 -0.35
N GLY A 237 -7.76 5.94 0.46
CA GLY A 237 -8.24 7.32 0.30
C GLY A 237 -7.11 8.36 0.39
N TRP A 238 -6.24 8.28 1.41
CA TRP A 238 -5.12 9.19 1.57
C TRP A 238 -4.00 8.96 0.53
N ALA A 239 -3.81 7.73 0.06
CA ALA A 239 -2.90 7.44 -1.04
C ALA A 239 -3.37 8.10 -2.35
N LEU A 240 -4.65 7.97 -2.69
CA LEU A 240 -5.24 8.63 -3.86
C LEU A 240 -5.25 10.16 -3.70
N PHE A 241 -5.51 10.69 -2.50
CA PHE A 241 -5.36 12.11 -2.23
C PHE A 241 -3.94 12.61 -2.53
N SER A 242 -2.93 11.87 -2.07
CA SER A 242 -1.52 12.22 -2.28
C SER A 242 -1.14 12.13 -3.76
N LEU A 243 -1.67 11.13 -4.48
CA LEU A 243 -1.48 10.99 -5.92
C LEU A 243 -2.14 12.13 -6.70
N ALA A 244 -3.36 12.53 -6.33
CA ALA A 244 -4.04 13.69 -6.93
C ALA A 244 -3.27 15.00 -6.69
N ALA A 245 -2.74 15.20 -5.47
CA ALA A 245 -1.88 16.34 -5.15
C ALA A 245 -0.60 16.33 -6.01
N ALA A 246 0.03 15.17 -6.16
CA ALA A 246 1.22 15.02 -7.01
C ALA A 246 0.92 15.32 -8.49
N PHE A 247 -0.20 14.85 -9.03
CA PHE A 247 -0.61 15.16 -10.40
C PHE A 247 -0.92 16.65 -10.60
N MET A 248 -1.53 17.33 -9.62
CA MET A 248 -1.72 18.79 -9.68
C MET A 248 -0.39 19.53 -9.68
N ILE A 249 0.52 19.20 -8.76
CA ILE A 249 1.85 19.82 -8.68
C ILE A 249 2.60 19.61 -10.00
N TRP A 250 2.57 18.39 -10.53
CA TRP A 250 3.15 18.07 -11.83
C TRP A 250 2.55 18.92 -12.95
N THR A 251 1.22 19.04 -13.02
CA THR A 251 0.55 19.84 -14.05
C THR A 251 0.92 21.32 -13.95
N VAL A 252 1.05 21.88 -12.74
CA VAL A 252 1.49 23.26 -12.51
C VAL A 252 2.95 23.46 -12.94
N ILE A 253 3.83 22.50 -12.66
CA ILE A 253 5.24 22.54 -13.10
C ILE A 253 5.32 22.51 -14.63
N GLN A 254 4.57 21.62 -15.28
CA GLN A 254 4.53 21.53 -16.74
C GLN A 254 4.02 22.83 -17.36
N LEU A 255 3.00 23.46 -16.77
CA LEU A 255 2.49 24.77 -17.20
C LEU A 255 3.56 25.86 -17.04
N ALA A 256 4.28 25.90 -15.91
CA ALA A 256 5.35 26.87 -15.67
C ALA A 256 6.53 26.72 -16.65
N GLN A 257 6.78 25.50 -17.13
CA GLN A 257 7.82 25.19 -18.10
C GLN A 257 7.39 25.39 -19.57
N GLY A 258 6.16 25.85 -19.82
CA GLY A 258 5.62 26.03 -21.17
C GLY A 258 5.37 24.71 -21.93
N MET A 259 5.38 23.57 -21.22
CA MET A 259 5.16 22.25 -21.82
C MET A 259 3.67 21.91 -21.82
N ALA A 260 3.03 21.98 -22.99
CA ALA A 260 1.59 21.75 -23.14
C ALA A 260 1.17 20.28 -23.42
N TYR A 261 2.06 19.31 -23.25
CA TYR A 261 1.75 17.91 -23.61
C TYR A 261 0.69 17.30 -22.68
N CYS A 262 -0.46 16.89 -23.25
CA CYS A 262 -1.52 16.14 -22.57
C CYS A 262 -2.13 16.78 -21.30
N VAL A 263 -2.19 18.12 -21.20
CA VAL A 263 -2.77 18.84 -20.04
C VAL A 263 -4.20 18.36 -19.73
N GLN A 264 -5.00 18.06 -20.76
CA GLN A 264 -6.36 17.53 -20.62
C GLN A 264 -6.39 16.14 -19.98
N CYS A 265 -5.48 15.25 -20.38
CA CYS A 265 -5.36 13.93 -19.78
C CYS A 265 -4.95 14.04 -18.31
N TRP A 266 -4.01 14.93 -18.00
CA TRP A 266 -3.58 15.18 -16.61
C TRP A 266 -4.70 15.78 -15.77
N ALA A 267 -5.46 16.75 -16.28
CA ALA A 267 -6.61 17.34 -15.59
C ALA A 267 -7.70 16.30 -15.31
N LEU A 268 -8.05 15.46 -16.30
CA LEU A 268 -9.04 14.40 -16.16
C LEU A 268 -8.60 13.32 -15.16
N MET A 269 -7.35 12.85 -15.27
CA MET A 269 -6.79 11.87 -14.33
C MET A 269 -6.74 12.42 -12.91
N THR A 270 -6.35 13.68 -12.76
CA THR A 270 -6.32 14.37 -11.47
C THR A 270 -7.73 14.44 -10.88
N GLY A 271 -8.71 14.95 -11.64
CA GLY A 271 -10.09 15.05 -11.18
C GLY A 271 -10.72 13.70 -10.81
N ALA A 272 -10.48 12.67 -11.62
CA ALA A 272 -10.94 11.30 -11.32
C ALA A 272 -10.30 10.75 -10.04
N THR A 273 -9.01 10.99 -9.84
CA THR A 273 -8.27 10.57 -8.64
C THR A 273 -8.76 11.31 -7.38
N MET A 274 -9.02 12.62 -7.48
CA MET A 274 -9.62 13.43 -6.41
C MET A 274 -10.99 12.87 -5.99
N PHE A 275 -11.84 12.56 -6.96
CA PHE A 275 -13.16 12.00 -6.69
C PHE A 275 -13.08 10.60 -6.04
N ALA A 276 -12.20 9.73 -6.55
CA ALA A 276 -11.99 8.41 -5.98
C ALA A 276 -11.44 8.46 -4.54
N ALA A 277 -10.48 9.35 -4.26
CA ALA A 277 -9.96 9.58 -2.91
C ALA A 277 -11.11 9.95 -1.94
N GLN A 278 -12.00 10.82 -2.39
CA GLN A 278 -13.11 11.33 -1.61
C GLN A 278 -14.19 10.29 -1.34
N LEU A 279 -14.51 9.43 -2.33
CA LEU A 279 -15.43 8.32 -2.11
C LEU A 279 -14.88 7.36 -1.04
N LEU A 280 -13.58 7.02 -1.11
CA LEU A 280 -12.96 6.14 -0.13
C LEU A 280 -12.91 6.77 1.27
N LEU A 281 -12.59 8.06 1.38
CA LEU A 281 -12.67 8.78 2.66
C LEU A 281 -14.12 8.84 3.19
N GLY A 282 -15.12 9.02 2.32
CA GLY A 282 -16.53 8.99 2.71
C GLY A 282 -16.98 7.62 3.22
N VAL A 283 -16.68 6.56 2.46
CA VAL A 283 -16.95 5.17 2.85
C VAL A 283 -16.26 4.83 4.16
N SER A 284 -15.02 5.31 4.35
CA SER A 284 -14.30 5.04 5.59
C SER A 284 -15.07 5.51 6.83
N VAL A 285 -15.67 6.69 6.81
CA VAL A 285 -16.46 7.23 7.93
C VAL A 285 -17.64 6.31 8.29
N LEU A 286 -18.23 5.64 7.29
CA LEU A 286 -19.32 4.68 7.50
C LEU A 286 -18.84 3.35 8.10
N THR A 287 -17.57 2.99 7.88
CA THR A 287 -16.97 1.71 8.31
C THR A 287 -16.17 1.78 9.61
N HIS A 288 -16.15 2.94 10.29
CA HIS A 288 -15.43 3.08 11.55
C HIS A 288 -16.12 2.32 12.69
N GLU A 289 -15.36 1.42 13.31
CA GLU A 289 -15.73 0.70 14.53
C GLU A 289 -15.03 1.34 15.74
N GLY A 290 -15.79 1.80 16.74
CA GLY A 290 -15.26 2.42 17.95
C GLY A 290 -14.43 1.51 18.87
N ALA A 291 -14.25 0.24 18.52
CA ALA A 291 -13.43 -0.71 19.26
C ALA A 291 -12.06 -0.90 18.58
N PRO A 292 -10.96 -0.97 19.33
CA PRO A 292 -9.67 -1.37 18.76
C PRO A 292 -9.80 -2.76 18.15
N CYS A 293 -9.32 -2.92 16.91
CA CYS A 293 -9.39 -4.18 16.19
C CYS A 293 -8.68 -5.28 17.01
N LYS A 294 -9.47 -6.17 17.63
CA LYS A 294 -8.95 -7.32 18.40
C LYS A 294 -8.07 -8.22 17.52
N LYS A 295 -8.41 -8.34 16.23
CA LYS A 295 -7.61 -9.04 15.22
C LYS A 295 -6.25 -8.39 14.98
N LEU A 296 -6.16 -7.05 14.92
CA LEU A 296 -4.88 -6.35 14.78
C LEU A 296 -4.05 -6.40 16.06
N LYS A 297 -4.68 -6.37 17.25
CA LYS A 297 -4.00 -6.58 18.54
C LYS A 297 -3.45 -7.99 18.73
N GLN A 298 -4.17 -9.01 18.25
CA GLN A 298 -3.68 -10.39 18.18
C GLN A 298 -2.56 -10.55 17.15
N LEU A 299 -2.66 -9.89 15.98
CA LEU A 299 -1.61 -9.86 14.95
C LEU A 299 -0.34 -9.12 15.38
N LEU A 300 -0.46 -8.12 16.26
CA LEU A 300 0.66 -7.34 16.82
C LEU A 300 1.23 -7.93 18.12
N GLY A 301 0.69 -9.06 18.62
CA GLY A 301 1.26 -9.78 19.77
C GLY A 301 1.29 -9.02 21.10
N VAL A 302 0.46 -7.99 21.29
CA VAL A 302 0.40 -7.26 22.57
C VAL A 302 -0.57 -7.95 23.53
N SER A 303 -0.06 -8.93 24.27
CA SER A 303 -0.78 -9.54 25.40
C SER A 303 -0.66 -8.63 26.62
N VAL A 304 -1.78 -8.03 27.07
CA VAL A 304 -1.86 -7.42 28.39
C VAL A 304 -2.05 -8.54 29.40
N LEU A 305 -1.00 -8.87 30.15
CA LEU A 305 -1.12 -9.70 31.35
C LEU A 305 -1.80 -8.85 32.43
N THR A 306 -3.11 -9.01 32.59
CA THR A 306 -3.81 -8.54 33.79
C THR A 306 -3.47 -9.49 34.94
N TYR A 307 -2.56 -9.09 35.84
CA TYR A 307 -2.40 -9.75 37.12
C TYR A 307 -3.55 -9.32 38.04
N LYS A 308 -4.33 -10.29 38.55
CA LYS A 308 -5.30 -10.04 39.63
C LYS A 308 -4.52 -9.95 40.94
N GLY A 309 -4.25 -8.73 41.41
CA GLY A 309 -3.67 -8.50 42.74
C GLY A 309 -3.70 -7.02 43.15
N ALA A 310 -4.57 -6.71 44.12
CA ALA A 310 -4.70 -5.48 44.91
C ALA A 310 -5.32 -4.21 44.23
N PRO A 311 -6.26 -3.53 44.92
CA PRO A 311 -6.95 -2.35 44.40
C PRO A 311 -6.15 -1.07 44.64
N GLY A 312 -6.04 -0.24 43.60
CA GLY A 312 -5.73 1.19 43.77
C GLY A 312 -4.25 1.57 43.82
N LYS A 313 -3.55 1.39 42.69
CA LYS A 313 -2.48 2.29 42.19
C LYS A 313 -1.94 1.72 40.88
N VAL A 314 -2.51 2.17 39.76
CA VAL A 314 -1.96 1.89 38.42
C VAL A 314 -0.82 2.88 38.19
N LEU A 315 0.41 2.52 38.57
CA LEU A 315 1.59 3.21 38.06
C LEU A 315 1.98 2.51 36.75
N GLU A 316 1.55 3.08 35.62
CA GLU A 316 1.99 2.66 34.28
C GLU A 316 3.48 2.94 34.12
N THR A 317 4.31 1.96 34.43
CA THR A 317 5.71 1.98 34.01
C THR A 317 5.80 1.19 32.72
N VAL A 318 5.78 1.88 31.58
CA VAL A 318 6.12 1.28 30.28
C VAL A 318 7.57 0.82 30.38
N ALA A 319 7.78 -0.47 30.61
CA ALA A 319 9.08 -1.09 30.50
C ALA A 319 9.56 -0.94 29.05
N ASN A 320 10.42 0.08 28.85
CA ASN A 320 11.29 0.32 27.70
C ASN A 320 10.79 -0.24 26.34
N PRO A 321 10.04 0.54 25.52
CA PRO A 321 9.41 0.05 24.29
C PRO A 321 10.37 -0.60 23.30
N VAL A 322 11.67 -0.25 23.36
CA VAL A 322 12.74 -0.85 22.56
C VAL A 322 12.96 -2.34 22.89
N ARG A 323 12.87 -2.75 24.17
CA ARG A 323 13.03 -4.17 24.57
C ARG A 323 11.82 -5.02 24.20
N SER A 324 10.61 -4.45 24.19
CA SER A 324 9.39 -5.16 23.79
C SER A 324 9.19 -5.25 22.27
N ALA A 325 9.72 -4.28 21.51
CA ALA A 325 9.65 -4.27 20.04
C ALA A 325 10.74 -5.11 19.37
N ALA A 326 11.92 -5.27 20.00
CA ALA A 326 13.05 -6.02 19.45
C ALA A 326 12.72 -7.46 18.98
N PRO A 327 12.00 -8.31 19.76
CA PRO A 327 11.67 -9.65 19.29
C PRO A 327 10.70 -9.63 18.11
N LEU A 328 9.72 -8.72 18.08
CA LEU A 328 8.82 -8.57 16.93
C LEU A 328 9.58 -8.09 15.68
N LEU A 329 10.43 -7.07 15.81
CA LEU A 329 11.28 -6.61 14.72
C LEU A 329 12.17 -7.74 14.18
N ALA A 330 12.75 -8.57 15.06
CA ALA A 330 13.58 -9.70 14.64
C ALA A 330 12.82 -10.77 13.84
N LEU A 331 11.50 -10.93 14.06
CA LEU A 331 10.63 -11.84 13.28
C LEU A 331 10.14 -11.23 11.97
N TRP A 332 9.98 -9.91 11.92
CA TRP A 332 9.49 -9.21 10.73
C TRP A 332 10.61 -8.86 9.75
N LEU A 333 11.80 -8.49 10.24
CA LEU A 333 12.91 -8.04 9.41
C LEU A 333 13.32 -9.04 8.32
N PRO A 334 13.51 -10.36 8.60
CA PRO A 334 13.85 -11.32 7.55
C PRO A 334 12.76 -11.42 6.48
N MET A 335 11.50 -11.32 6.87
CA MET A 335 10.36 -11.40 5.94
C MET A 335 10.24 -10.13 5.10
N LEU A 336 10.36 -8.95 5.71
CA LEU A 336 10.35 -7.68 4.99
C LEU A 336 11.55 -7.58 4.01
N ALA A 337 12.75 -7.95 4.45
CA ALA A 337 13.94 -7.96 3.61
C ALA A 337 13.80 -8.90 2.41
N THR A 338 13.06 -10.00 2.57
CA THR A 338 12.90 -11.03 1.54
C THR A 338 11.74 -10.73 0.57
N PHE A 339 10.59 -10.26 1.06
CA PHE A 339 9.37 -10.07 0.28
C PHE A 339 9.12 -8.61 -0.16
N THR A 340 9.72 -7.62 0.51
CA THR A 340 9.48 -6.19 0.24
C THR A 340 10.72 -5.36 -0.15
N PRO A 341 11.84 -5.91 -0.67
CA PRO A 341 13.04 -5.10 -0.90
C PRO A 341 12.82 -4.00 -1.96
N ILE A 342 12.09 -4.28 -3.04
CA ILE A 342 11.73 -3.29 -4.07
C ILE A 342 10.88 -2.17 -3.48
N HIS A 343 9.84 -2.54 -2.72
CA HIS A 343 8.92 -1.59 -2.13
C HIS A 343 9.64 -0.69 -1.11
N SER A 344 10.53 -1.26 -0.31
CA SER A 344 11.36 -0.52 0.64
C SER A 344 12.28 0.46 -0.10
N PHE A 345 12.99 0.00 -1.13
CA PHE A 345 13.86 0.86 -1.94
C PHE A 345 13.07 1.99 -2.62
N ALA A 346 11.97 1.66 -3.32
CA ALA A 346 11.11 2.63 -3.99
C ALA A 346 10.54 3.65 -3.01
N THR A 347 10.15 3.23 -1.80
CA THR A 347 9.70 4.14 -0.75
C THR A 347 10.80 5.13 -0.35
N VAL A 348 12.04 4.66 -0.17
CA VAL A 348 13.18 5.54 0.15
C VAL A 348 13.48 6.50 -1.01
N VAL A 349 13.43 6.04 -2.26
CA VAL A 349 13.58 6.90 -3.44
C VAL A 349 12.51 7.99 -3.45
N VAL A 350 11.23 7.61 -3.37
CA VAL A 350 10.11 8.55 -3.36
C VAL A 350 10.21 9.53 -2.19
N LEU A 351 10.53 9.06 -0.99
CA LEU A 351 10.75 9.93 0.17
C LEU A 351 11.90 10.91 -0.05
N THR A 352 12.96 10.51 -0.76
CA THR A 352 14.07 11.41 -1.07
C THR A 352 13.62 12.53 -2.01
N PHE A 353 12.84 12.22 -3.05
CA PHE A 353 12.25 13.22 -3.95
C PHE A 353 11.16 14.07 -3.28
N PHE A 354 10.56 13.57 -2.21
CA PHE A 354 9.61 14.31 -1.39
C PHE A 354 10.29 15.28 -0.43
N LEU A 355 11.45 14.90 0.13
CA LEU A 355 12.18 15.66 1.15
C LEU A 355 13.23 16.60 0.56
N LEU A 356 13.74 16.34 -0.64
CA LEU A 356 14.79 17.12 -1.29
C LEU A 356 14.31 17.67 -2.64
N PRO A 357 14.82 18.84 -3.10
CA PRO A 357 14.58 19.29 -4.47
C PRO A 357 15.04 18.25 -5.49
N ALA A 358 14.29 18.12 -6.60
CA ALA A 358 14.44 17.02 -7.55
C ALA A 358 15.86 16.88 -8.15
N ASN A 359 16.56 17.99 -8.37
CA ASN A 359 17.95 18.00 -8.84
C ASN A 359 18.91 17.41 -7.80
N TYR A 360 18.74 17.72 -6.50
CA TYR A 360 19.55 17.13 -5.44
C TYR A 360 19.20 15.67 -5.18
N ALA A 361 17.91 15.32 -5.21
CA ALA A 361 17.47 13.92 -5.10
C ALA A 361 18.03 13.08 -6.26
N ALA A 362 17.94 13.58 -7.50
CA ALA A 362 18.49 12.91 -8.68
C ALA A 362 20.02 12.80 -8.60
N ALA A 363 20.73 13.88 -8.24
CA ALA A 363 22.18 13.86 -8.09
C ALA A 363 22.62 12.90 -6.97
N PHE A 364 21.89 12.85 -5.85
CA PHE A 364 22.13 11.91 -4.77
C PHE A 364 21.98 10.47 -5.26
N TRP A 365 20.88 10.12 -5.92
CA TRP A 365 20.66 8.75 -6.39
C TRP A 365 21.62 8.35 -7.50
N VAL A 366 21.81 9.18 -8.53
CA VAL A 366 22.75 8.89 -9.62
C VAL A 366 24.17 8.80 -9.07
N GLY A 367 24.63 9.80 -8.32
CA GLY A 367 25.97 9.82 -7.76
C GLY A 367 26.24 8.66 -6.79
N SER A 368 25.34 8.45 -5.82
CA SER A 368 25.52 7.38 -4.82
C SER A 368 25.41 5.99 -5.42
N LEU A 369 24.42 5.72 -6.28
CA LEU A 369 24.29 4.40 -6.93
C LEU A 369 25.45 4.18 -7.88
N THR A 370 25.84 5.15 -8.71
CA THR A 370 27.00 4.97 -9.60
C THR A 370 28.26 4.62 -8.83
N VAL A 371 28.62 5.40 -7.80
CA VAL A 371 29.80 5.10 -6.97
C VAL A 371 29.66 3.74 -6.28
N TYR A 372 28.50 3.47 -5.66
CA TYR A 372 28.25 2.22 -4.97
C TYR A 372 28.35 1.01 -5.90
N TYR A 373 27.69 1.01 -7.05
CA TYR A 373 27.68 -0.10 -8.01
C TYR A 373 29.02 -0.27 -8.73
N LEU A 374 29.79 0.80 -8.95
CA LEU A 374 31.17 0.69 -9.43
C LEU A 374 32.04 -0.09 -8.43
N LEU A 375 31.95 0.23 -7.14
CA LEU A 375 32.74 -0.43 -6.09
C LEU A 375 32.29 -1.86 -5.82
N THR A 376 31.01 -2.14 -5.99
CA THR A 376 30.40 -3.41 -5.58
C THR A 376 30.08 -4.36 -6.73
N GLY A 377 30.30 -3.95 -7.98
CA GLY A 377 30.15 -4.78 -9.19
C GLY A 377 31.45 -5.45 -9.65
N PHE A 378 32.61 -5.04 -9.13
CA PHE A 378 33.90 -5.58 -9.55
C PHE A 378 34.02 -7.08 -9.21
N GLY A 379 34.58 -7.87 -10.14
CA GLY A 379 34.79 -9.31 -9.96
C GLY A 379 33.54 -10.18 -10.13
N ALA A 380 32.47 -9.63 -10.73
CA ALA A 380 31.19 -10.29 -10.98
C ALA A 380 30.66 -11.09 -9.75
N PRO A 381 30.38 -10.41 -8.62
CA PRO A 381 29.99 -11.06 -7.36
C PRO A 381 28.77 -11.98 -7.47
N GLU A 382 27.86 -11.68 -8.40
CA GLU A 382 26.71 -12.53 -8.71
C GLU A 382 27.09 -13.93 -9.22
N HIS A 383 28.30 -14.09 -9.78
CA HIS A 383 28.85 -15.37 -10.20
C HIS A 383 29.78 -16.00 -9.15
N THR A 384 30.60 -15.20 -8.49
CA THR A 384 31.64 -15.68 -7.57
C THR A 384 31.16 -15.88 -6.14
N GLY A 385 30.08 -15.21 -5.73
CA GLY A 385 29.64 -15.14 -4.35
C GLY A 385 30.56 -14.32 -3.44
N ALA A 386 31.46 -13.51 -4.01
CA ALA A 386 32.48 -12.74 -3.26
C ALA A 386 31.90 -11.74 -2.25
N ARG A 387 30.60 -11.41 -2.37
CA ARG A 387 29.89 -10.49 -1.47
C ARG A 387 28.99 -11.20 -0.46
N GLU A 388 29.13 -12.50 -0.29
CA GLU A 388 28.49 -13.24 0.82
C GLU A 388 28.96 -12.64 2.15
N TRP A 389 28.01 -12.22 2.99
CA TRP A 389 28.31 -11.54 4.24
C TRP A 389 27.87 -12.39 5.42
N GLY A 390 28.85 -12.93 6.15
CA GLY A 390 28.61 -13.85 7.27
C GLY A 390 27.67 -13.30 8.36
N LEU A 391 27.66 -11.98 8.59
CA LEU A 391 26.73 -11.37 9.55
C LEU A 391 25.27 -11.44 9.09
N VAL A 392 25.00 -11.19 7.80
CA VAL A 392 23.65 -11.29 7.22
C VAL A 392 23.21 -12.74 7.20
N VAL A 393 24.09 -13.65 6.75
CA VAL A 393 23.82 -15.10 6.79
C VAL A 393 23.52 -15.55 8.22
N GLY A 394 24.30 -15.12 9.21
CA GLY A 394 24.08 -15.45 10.62
C GLY A 394 22.75 -14.91 11.16
N LEU A 395 22.34 -13.70 10.75
CA LEU A 395 21.04 -13.13 11.09
C LEU A 395 19.88 -13.98 10.55
N TYR A 396 19.95 -14.35 9.27
CA TYR A 396 18.96 -15.23 8.64
C TYR A 396 18.93 -16.59 9.32
N GLN A 397 20.08 -17.21 9.59
CA GLN A 397 20.16 -18.49 10.29
C GLN A 397 19.56 -18.44 11.71
N ARG A 398 19.65 -17.29 12.39
CA ARG A 398 19.14 -17.12 13.75
C ARG A 398 17.62 -16.91 13.79
N TYR A 399 17.08 -16.12 12.87
CA TYR A 399 15.69 -15.66 12.97
C TYR A 399 14.75 -16.22 11.90
N MET A 400 15.26 -16.80 10.81
CA MET A 400 14.41 -17.22 9.69
C MET A 400 13.39 -18.29 10.10
N LEU A 401 13.78 -19.33 10.84
CA LEU A 401 12.82 -20.37 11.25
C LEU A 401 11.67 -19.79 12.08
N ALA A 402 11.98 -18.99 13.09
CA ALA A 402 10.98 -18.35 13.94
C ALA A 402 10.09 -17.39 13.13
N SER A 403 10.68 -16.67 12.18
CA SER A 403 9.94 -15.80 11.25
C SER A 403 8.97 -16.63 10.40
N LEU A 404 9.43 -17.70 9.77
CA LEU A 404 8.56 -18.57 8.97
C LEU A 404 7.46 -19.21 9.82
N GLN A 405 7.76 -19.63 11.04
CA GLN A 405 6.75 -20.21 11.94
C GLN A 405 5.68 -19.18 12.32
N TRP A 406 6.09 -17.92 12.53
CA TRP A 406 5.15 -16.83 12.79
C TRP A 406 4.19 -16.58 11.62
N TRP A 407 4.71 -16.63 10.39
CA TRP A 407 3.93 -16.33 9.19
C TRP A 407 3.15 -17.54 8.67
N PHE A 408 3.81 -18.67 8.45
CA PHE A 408 3.24 -19.86 7.85
C PHE A 408 2.60 -20.81 8.87
N GLY A 409 2.86 -20.64 10.16
CA GLY A 409 2.45 -21.58 11.20
C GLY A 409 3.42 -22.75 11.27
N ASN A 410 2.98 -23.93 10.87
CA ASN A 410 3.85 -25.11 10.89
C ASN A 410 4.90 -25.04 9.78
N VAL A 411 6.18 -25.25 10.12
CA VAL A 411 7.30 -25.26 9.17
C VAL A 411 8.11 -26.53 9.38
N GLU A 412 8.12 -27.39 8.38
CA GLU A 412 8.75 -28.70 8.41
C GLU A 412 9.82 -28.80 7.33
N VAL A 413 10.97 -29.38 7.69
CA VAL A 413 11.98 -29.84 6.73
C VAL A 413 12.17 -31.33 6.98
N VAL A 414 11.80 -32.14 6.00
CA VAL A 414 11.74 -33.59 6.12
C VAL A 414 12.67 -34.20 5.09
N LYS A 415 13.41 -35.22 5.50
CA LYS A 415 14.18 -36.07 4.60
C LYS A 415 13.32 -37.25 4.16
N HIS A 416 13.24 -37.49 2.86
CA HIS A 416 12.63 -38.67 2.28
C HIS A 416 13.74 -39.69 2.00
N GLY A 417 13.61 -40.89 2.56
CA GLY A 417 14.64 -41.93 2.52
C GLY A 417 15.69 -41.82 3.62
N GLN A 418 16.69 -42.70 3.56
CA GLN A 418 17.67 -42.90 4.64
C GLN A 418 19.08 -42.44 4.24
N THR A 419 19.41 -42.42 2.95
CA THR A 419 20.77 -42.12 2.45
C THR A 419 21.28 -40.74 2.88
N GLY A 420 22.39 -40.68 3.61
CA GLY A 420 23.02 -39.42 4.06
C GLY A 420 23.74 -38.63 2.96
N PHE A 421 24.07 -37.36 3.24
CA PHE A 421 24.92 -36.55 2.36
C PHE A 421 26.39 -36.68 2.77
N SER A 422 27.25 -37.08 1.84
CA SER A 422 28.70 -37.18 2.00
C SER A 422 29.39 -35.84 1.68
N PRO A 423 30.33 -35.37 2.51
CA PRO A 423 31.10 -34.16 2.23
C PRO A 423 32.02 -34.27 1.00
N HIS A 424 32.28 -35.50 0.51
CA HIS A 424 33.16 -35.75 -0.64
C HIS A 424 32.43 -35.81 -1.97
N GLN A 425 31.09 -35.72 -1.95
CA GLN A 425 30.26 -35.74 -3.14
C GLN A 425 29.75 -34.34 -3.46
N ARG A 426 29.37 -34.14 -4.72
CA ARG A 426 28.71 -32.92 -5.18
C ARG A 426 27.22 -33.15 -5.32
N TYR A 427 26.42 -32.13 -5.05
CA TYR A 427 24.96 -32.23 -5.10
C TYR A 427 24.32 -31.09 -5.88
N LEU A 428 23.35 -31.43 -6.71
CA LEU A 428 22.52 -30.49 -7.42
C LEU A 428 21.07 -30.70 -6.97
N LEU A 429 20.61 -29.80 -6.10
CA LEU A 429 19.31 -29.89 -5.46
C LEU A 429 18.27 -29.15 -6.29
N GLY A 430 17.31 -29.88 -6.84
CA GLY A 430 16.25 -29.34 -7.69
C GLY A 430 15.00 -28.99 -6.88
N TYR A 431 14.80 -27.71 -6.62
CA TYR A 431 13.66 -27.15 -5.90
C TYR A 431 12.43 -27.06 -6.79
N SER A 432 11.34 -27.72 -6.40
CA SER A 432 10.07 -27.73 -7.12
C SER A 432 8.87 -27.49 -6.18
N PRO A 433 7.89 -26.65 -6.59
CA PRO A 433 7.82 -25.94 -7.86
C PRO A 433 8.49 -24.56 -7.72
N HIS A 434 8.63 -23.84 -8.83
CA HIS A 434 8.95 -22.42 -8.86
C HIS A 434 7.80 -21.59 -8.26
N GLY A 435 6.56 -22.00 -8.53
CA GLY A 435 5.37 -21.20 -8.22
C GLY A 435 5.45 -19.79 -8.79
N LEU A 436 4.74 -18.84 -8.14
CA LEU A 436 4.79 -17.43 -8.53
C LEU A 436 6.19 -16.84 -8.27
N PHE A 437 6.75 -17.14 -7.10
CA PHE A 437 8.05 -16.66 -6.66
C PHE A 437 8.69 -17.65 -5.64
N PRO A 438 9.75 -18.39 -6.00
CA PRO A 438 10.29 -19.52 -5.21
C PRO A 438 11.24 -19.04 -4.12
N ILE A 439 10.74 -18.20 -3.22
CA ILE A 439 11.55 -17.56 -2.20
C ILE A 439 12.19 -18.58 -1.25
N GLY A 440 11.50 -19.70 -0.98
CA GLY A 440 11.95 -20.78 -0.14
C GLY A 440 13.25 -21.40 -0.59
N ALA A 441 13.55 -21.42 -1.90
CA ALA A 441 14.85 -21.85 -2.39
C ALA A 441 15.99 -20.96 -1.86
N ALA A 442 15.73 -19.67 -1.65
CA ALA A 442 16.73 -18.72 -1.15
C ALA A 442 17.00 -18.84 0.35
N TYR A 443 16.00 -19.23 1.15
CA TYR A 443 16.15 -19.30 2.62
C TYR A 443 16.21 -20.72 3.21
N LEU A 444 15.91 -21.77 2.44
CA LEU A 444 15.94 -23.17 2.91
C LEU A 444 17.30 -23.52 3.54
N GLN A 445 18.39 -23.08 2.91
CA GLN A 445 19.76 -23.28 3.41
C GLN A 445 20.06 -22.66 4.78
N PHE A 446 19.23 -21.71 5.25
CA PHE A 446 19.39 -21.09 6.56
C PHE A 446 18.63 -21.83 7.67
N LEU A 447 17.72 -22.75 7.31
CA LEU A 447 16.93 -23.47 8.30
C LEU A 447 17.80 -24.46 9.09
N PRO A 448 17.71 -24.49 10.43
CA PRO A 448 18.52 -25.39 11.25
C PRO A 448 18.25 -26.86 10.90
N THR A 449 17.00 -27.24 10.64
CA THR A 449 16.63 -28.61 10.26
C THR A 449 17.20 -29.02 8.90
N PHE A 450 17.23 -28.10 7.91
CA PHE A 450 17.90 -28.36 6.64
C PHE A 450 19.39 -28.60 6.84
N ARG A 451 20.06 -27.76 7.64
CA ARG A 451 21.49 -27.93 7.94
C ARG A 451 21.79 -29.21 8.72
N ALA A 452 20.89 -29.64 9.60
CA ALA A 452 21.01 -30.93 10.28
C ALA A 452 20.93 -32.10 9.29
N ILE A 453 20.03 -32.03 8.30
CA ILE A 453 19.91 -33.05 7.25
C ILE A 453 21.10 -33.01 6.28
N ALA A 454 21.49 -31.82 5.83
CA ALA A 454 22.60 -31.59 4.91
C ALA A 454 23.97 -31.89 5.54
N GLY A 455 24.07 -31.91 6.87
CA GLY A 455 25.30 -32.14 7.61
C GLY A 455 26.39 -31.11 7.23
N PRO A 456 27.61 -31.54 6.88
CA PRO A 456 28.71 -30.64 6.54
C PRO A 456 28.59 -29.98 5.15
N MET A 457 27.62 -30.39 4.34
CA MET A 457 27.43 -29.86 2.98
C MET A 457 27.12 -28.36 3.01
N ARG A 458 27.88 -27.56 2.25
CA ARG A 458 27.58 -26.15 2.05
C ARG A 458 26.79 -25.99 0.76
N THR A 459 25.76 -25.16 0.78
CA THR A 459 24.92 -24.90 -0.38
C THR A 459 25.13 -23.48 -0.90
N ALA A 460 24.94 -23.30 -2.21
CA ALA A 460 24.65 -22.01 -2.80
C ALA A 460 23.35 -22.12 -3.61
N THR A 461 22.41 -21.22 -3.37
CA THR A 461 21.21 -21.13 -4.19
C THR A 461 21.47 -20.27 -5.41
N VAL A 462 21.09 -20.77 -6.60
CA VAL A 462 21.11 -19.99 -7.83
C VAL A 462 19.72 -19.46 -8.20
N VAL A 463 19.67 -18.19 -8.62
CA VAL A 463 18.43 -17.43 -8.84
C VAL A 463 18.51 -16.62 -10.14
N ALA A 464 17.38 -16.13 -10.64
CA ALA A 464 17.29 -15.44 -11.93
C ALA A 464 18.23 -14.22 -12.01
N SER A 465 18.85 -13.97 -13.16
CA SER A 465 19.70 -12.79 -13.38
C SER A 465 18.95 -11.47 -13.14
N ALA A 466 17.64 -11.46 -13.42
CA ALA A 466 16.76 -10.32 -13.22
C ALA A 466 16.84 -9.70 -11.81
N ILE A 467 17.10 -10.50 -10.76
CA ILE A 467 17.14 -9.97 -9.38
C ILE A 467 18.45 -9.26 -9.03
N PHE A 468 19.47 -9.38 -9.89
CA PHE A 468 20.77 -8.73 -9.69
C PHE A 468 20.87 -7.35 -10.39
N TYR A 469 19.84 -6.89 -11.10
CA TYR A 469 19.80 -5.54 -11.67
C TYR A 469 19.22 -4.48 -10.73
N PRO A 470 18.09 -4.71 -10.03
CA PRO A 470 17.51 -3.70 -9.17
C PRO A 470 18.40 -3.43 -7.96
N PRO A 471 18.56 -2.16 -7.58
CA PRO A 471 19.35 -1.83 -6.42
C PRO A 471 18.72 -2.35 -5.12
N VAL A 472 19.55 -2.56 -4.10
CA VAL A 472 19.20 -3.20 -2.81
C VAL A 472 18.85 -4.69 -2.92
N ILE A 473 18.02 -5.13 -3.87
CA ILE A 473 17.74 -6.57 -4.04
C ILE A 473 19.03 -7.32 -4.35
N ARG A 474 19.79 -6.83 -5.35
CA ARG A 474 21.08 -7.43 -5.73
C ARG A 474 21.96 -7.64 -4.50
N ASP A 475 22.00 -6.65 -3.61
CA ASP A 475 22.87 -6.62 -2.45
C ASP A 475 22.39 -7.58 -1.35
N ILE A 476 21.09 -7.59 -1.03
CA ILE A 476 20.50 -8.57 -0.10
C ILE A 476 20.76 -9.99 -0.61
N CYS A 477 20.52 -10.25 -1.89
CA CYS A 477 20.79 -11.55 -2.49
C CYS A 477 22.27 -11.93 -2.42
N SER A 478 23.17 -11.00 -2.74
CA SER A 478 24.61 -11.21 -2.69
C SER A 478 25.10 -11.46 -1.26
N TRP A 479 24.62 -10.69 -0.28
CA TRP A 479 24.96 -10.85 1.14
C TRP A 479 24.49 -12.18 1.70
N CYS A 480 23.34 -12.68 1.24
CA CYS A 480 22.83 -14.01 1.55
C CYS A 480 23.58 -15.14 0.82
N GLY A 481 24.56 -14.84 -0.04
CA GLY A 481 25.32 -15.83 -0.80
C GLY A 481 24.55 -16.44 -1.98
N LEU A 482 23.44 -15.83 -2.40
CA LEU A 482 22.73 -16.23 -3.62
C LEU A 482 23.58 -15.86 -4.84
N ARG A 483 23.51 -16.70 -5.88
CA ARG A 483 24.26 -16.50 -7.12
C ARG A 483 23.35 -16.54 -8.34
N VAL A 484 23.77 -16.00 -9.47
CA VAL A 484 22.96 -16.03 -10.70
C VAL A 484 22.94 -17.41 -11.33
N VAL A 485 21.77 -17.84 -11.82
CA VAL A 485 21.60 -19.09 -12.56
C VAL A 485 22.28 -19.00 -13.93
N ALA A 486 23.49 -19.54 -14.01
CA ALA A 486 24.25 -19.69 -15.24
C ALA A 486 25.17 -20.92 -15.12
N ARG A 487 25.45 -21.61 -16.22
CA ARG A 487 26.30 -22.81 -16.23
C ARG A 487 27.64 -22.58 -15.51
N ARG A 488 28.32 -21.46 -15.84
CA ARG A 488 29.60 -21.09 -15.19
C ARG A 488 29.47 -20.91 -13.67
N THR A 489 28.37 -20.33 -13.21
CA THR A 489 28.11 -20.11 -11.78
C THR A 489 27.88 -21.43 -11.06
N ILE A 490 27.08 -22.33 -11.66
CA ILE A 490 26.75 -23.61 -11.04
C ILE A 490 28.01 -24.46 -10.91
N ILE A 491 28.83 -24.56 -11.97
CA ILE A 491 30.11 -25.28 -11.92
C ILE A 491 31.01 -24.71 -10.83
N ARG A 492 31.14 -23.37 -10.78
CA ARG A 492 31.95 -22.70 -9.76
C ARG A 492 31.41 -22.94 -8.35
N ALA A 493 30.10 -22.84 -8.14
CA ALA A 493 29.46 -23.06 -6.85
C ALA A 493 29.56 -24.51 -6.38
N LEU A 494 29.43 -25.49 -7.29
CA LEU A 494 29.70 -26.90 -6.99
C LEU A 494 31.15 -27.12 -6.54
N LYS A 495 32.11 -26.41 -7.14
CA LYS A 495 33.51 -26.44 -6.71
C LYS A 495 33.75 -25.77 -5.35
N ASP A 496 33.13 -24.61 -5.13
CA ASP A 496 33.36 -23.79 -3.92
C ASP A 496 32.61 -24.31 -2.68
N LYS A 497 31.40 -24.84 -2.86
CA LYS A 497 30.47 -25.18 -1.76
C LYS A 497 30.14 -26.67 -1.72
N GLY A 498 30.26 -27.39 -2.83
CA GLY A 498 29.89 -28.81 -2.93
C GLY A 498 28.43 -29.03 -3.32
N ALA A 499 27.53 -28.07 -3.05
CA ALA A 499 26.13 -28.22 -3.42
C ALA A 499 25.48 -26.93 -3.95
N VAL A 500 24.54 -27.11 -4.87
CA VAL A 500 23.78 -26.02 -5.49
C VAL A 500 22.30 -26.29 -5.44
N ILE A 501 21.51 -25.32 -4.95
CA ILE A 501 20.04 -25.34 -5.03
C ILE A 501 19.63 -24.55 -6.28
N LEU A 502 18.83 -25.13 -7.15
CA LEU A 502 18.26 -24.49 -8.34
C LEU A 502 16.80 -24.88 -8.53
N VAL A 503 16.06 -24.13 -9.33
CA VAL A 503 14.64 -24.40 -9.61
C VAL A 503 14.51 -24.95 -11.05
N PRO A 504 14.34 -26.28 -11.25
CA PRO A 504 14.40 -26.87 -12.58
C PRO A 504 13.35 -26.35 -13.55
N GLY A 505 12.11 -26.15 -13.09
CA GLY A 505 11.03 -25.64 -13.93
C GLY A 505 11.19 -24.16 -14.32
N GLY A 506 11.93 -23.39 -13.52
CA GLY A 506 12.19 -21.98 -13.76
C GLY A 506 10.92 -21.17 -14.03
N GLN A 507 11.03 -20.16 -14.88
CA GLN A 507 9.92 -19.25 -15.22
C GLN A 507 8.76 -19.94 -15.96
N ALA A 508 8.94 -21.16 -16.51
CA ALA A 508 7.87 -21.88 -17.19
C ALA A 508 6.73 -22.27 -16.24
N GLU A 509 7.04 -22.56 -14.98
CA GLU A 509 6.03 -22.89 -13.96
C GLU A 509 5.29 -21.65 -13.43
N LEU A 510 5.89 -20.46 -13.55
CA LEU A 510 5.30 -19.21 -13.08
C LEU A 510 3.97 -18.92 -13.80
N VAL A 511 3.90 -19.16 -15.12
CA VAL A 511 2.65 -19.00 -15.91
C VAL A 511 1.66 -20.16 -15.80
N LEU A 512 2.00 -21.19 -15.00
CA LEU A 512 1.14 -22.34 -14.70
C LEU A 512 0.61 -22.30 -13.27
N THR A 513 1.09 -21.37 -12.44
CA THR A 513 0.76 -21.25 -11.02
C THR A 513 -0.75 -21.06 -10.76
N TRP A 514 -1.49 -20.45 -11.68
CA TRP A 514 -2.95 -20.27 -11.59
C TRP A 514 -3.70 -21.59 -11.43
N ARG A 515 -3.15 -22.72 -11.91
CA ARG A 515 -3.77 -24.05 -11.80
C ARG A 515 -3.82 -24.58 -10.36
N MET A 516 -3.00 -24.03 -9.46
CA MET A 516 -3.09 -24.30 -8.02
C MET A 516 -4.26 -23.55 -7.35
N PHE A 517 -4.79 -22.51 -7.99
CA PHE A 517 -5.85 -21.66 -7.47
C PHE A 517 -7.21 -21.88 -8.14
N ARG A 518 -7.25 -22.62 -9.26
CA ARG A 518 -8.49 -22.97 -9.98
C ARG A 518 -8.62 -24.48 -10.07
N GLN A 519 -9.86 -24.97 -9.96
CA GLN A 519 -10.15 -26.36 -10.22
C GLN A 519 -10.20 -26.61 -11.74
N ASN A 520 -9.67 -27.75 -12.17
CA ASN A 520 -9.85 -28.27 -13.51
C ASN A 520 -11.28 -28.85 -13.66
N PRO A 521 -11.69 -29.29 -14.88
CA PRO A 521 -13.03 -29.88 -15.10
C PRO A 521 -13.34 -31.12 -14.24
N ARG A 522 -12.32 -31.77 -13.65
CA ARG A 522 -12.48 -32.90 -12.73
C ARG A 522 -12.65 -32.47 -11.27
N GLY A 523 -12.74 -31.16 -11.00
CA GLY A 523 -12.87 -30.60 -9.65
C GLY A 523 -11.57 -30.62 -8.85
N LYS A 524 -10.41 -30.85 -9.49
CA LYS A 524 -9.10 -30.94 -8.82
C LYS A 524 -8.26 -29.71 -9.10
N ARG A 525 -7.51 -29.24 -8.10
CA ARG A 525 -6.45 -28.24 -8.25
C ARG A 525 -5.18 -28.95 -8.70
N GLU A 526 -4.32 -28.28 -9.45
CA GLU A 526 -3.13 -28.92 -10.01
C GLU A 526 -1.85 -28.29 -9.45
N TYR A 527 -1.01 -29.12 -8.87
CA TYR A 527 0.36 -28.81 -8.49
C TYR A 527 1.27 -29.16 -9.65
N VAL A 528 1.74 -28.15 -10.37
CA VAL A 528 2.40 -28.34 -11.66
C VAL A 528 3.91 -28.28 -11.51
N VAL A 529 4.60 -29.32 -11.97
CA VAL A 529 6.05 -29.39 -12.08
C VAL A 529 6.42 -29.53 -13.55
N TYR A 530 7.24 -28.61 -14.06
CA TYR A 530 7.66 -28.56 -15.45
C TYR A 530 8.86 -29.47 -15.69
N THR A 531 8.76 -30.33 -16.71
CA THR A 531 9.74 -31.42 -16.91
C THR A 531 10.59 -31.29 -18.18
N ARG A 532 10.36 -30.30 -19.06
CA ARG A 532 11.15 -30.19 -20.32
C ARG A 532 12.63 -29.90 -20.13
N HIS A 533 13.02 -29.20 -19.07
CA HIS A 533 14.40 -28.75 -18.92
C HIS A 533 15.33 -29.92 -18.57
N LYS A 534 16.18 -30.33 -19.52
CA LYS A 534 17.20 -31.39 -19.32
C LYS A 534 18.61 -30.85 -19.08
N GLY A 535 18.81 -29.53 -19.13
CA GLY A 535 20.14 -28.92 -18.99
C GLY A 535 20.80 -29.16 -17.62
N PHE A 536 20.00 -29.17 -16.54
CA PHE A 536 20.49 -29.42 -15.19
C PHE A 536 20.89 -30.91 -15.00
N ILE A 537 20.17 -31.82 -15.67
CA ILE A 537 20.51 -33.26 -15.70
C ILE A 537 21.85 -33.46 -16.42
N LYS A 538 22.01 -32.89 -17.62
CA LYS A 538 23.27 -32.92 -18.34
C LYS A 538 24.42 -32.39 -17.49
N LEU A 539 24.20 -31.26 -16.81
CA LEU A 539 25.22 -30.65 -15.94
C LEU A 539 25.57 -31.53 -14.72
N ALA A 540 24.59 -32.23 -14.14
CA ALA A 540 24.84 -33.17 -13.06
C ALA A 540 25.77 -34.30 -13.49
N ILE A 541 25.56 -34.86 -14.69
CA ILE A 541 26.42 -35.89 -15.26
C ILE A 541 27.83 -35.33 -15.52
N GLU A 542 27.93 -34.17 -16.19
CA GLU A 542 29.22 -33.53 -16.49
C GLU A 542 30.05 -33.21 -15.24
N GLN A 543 29.40 -32.87 -14.13
CA GLN A 543 30.07 -32.48 -12.87
C GLN A 543 30.17 -33.62 -11.86
N GLN A 544 29.67 -34.82 -12.22
CA GLN A 544 29.53 -35.97 -11.32
C GLN A 544 28.84 -35.57 -10.01
N ALA A 545 27.76 -34.77 -10.13
CA ALA A 545 26.96 -34.29 -9.01
C ALA A 545 25.68 -35.12 -8.89
N HIS A 546 25.37 -35.57 -7.68
CA HIS A 546 24.15 -36.29 -7.36
C HIS A 546 22.96 -35.35 -7.45
N LEU A 547 21.90 -35.79 -8.13
CA LEU A 547 20.65 -35.04 -8.20
C LEU A 547 19.81 -35.30 -6.97
N VAL A 548 19.24 -34.26 -6.38
CA VAL A 548 18.40 -34.38 -5.19
C VAL A 548 17.13 -33.57 -5.42
N PRO A 549 15.96 -34.19 -5.63
CA PRO A 549 14.71 -33.44 -5.73
C PRO A 549 14.35 -32.85 -4.37
N ILE A 550 13.90 -31.60 -4.37
CA ILE A 550 13.27 -30.94 -3.23
C ILE A 550 11.84 -30.59 -3.63
N LEU A 551 10.86 -31.18 -2.95
CA LEU A 551 9.44 -30.92 -3.18
C LEU A 551 8.90 -30.03 -2.05
N VAL A 552 8.21 -28.95 -2.39
CA VAL A 552 7.74 -27.96 -1.40
C VAL A 552 6.22 -27.83 -1.41
N LEU A 553 5.60 -28.11 -0.26
CA LEU A 553 4.16 -27.96 -0.04
C LEU A 553 3.88 -26.67 0.75
N GLY A 554 2.78 -26.01 0.42
CA GLY A 554 2.32 -24.76 1.06
C GLY A 554 2.86 -23.48 0.41
N GLU A 555 4.11 -23.45 -0.06
CA GLU A 555 4.72 -22.22 -0.59
C GLU A 555 3.98 -21.65 -1.82
N ILE A 556 3.63 -22.49 -2.79
CA ILE A 556 2.92 -22.07 -4.01
C ILE A 556 1.57 -21.40 -3.68
N CYS A 557 1.00 -21.71 -2.52
CA CYS A 557 -0.23 -21.13 -2.01
C CYS A 557 -0.02 -19.83 -1.22
N SER A 558 1.22 -19.37 -1.01
CA SER A 558 1.53 -18.21 -0.16
C SER A 558 1.31 -16.87 -0.84
N LEU A 559 1.46 -16.82 -2.16
CA LEU A 559 1.32 -15.64 -3.00
C LEU A 559 0.46 -15.99 -4.21
N ARG A 560 -0.33 -15.03 -4.69
CA ARG A 560 -1.11 -15.13 -5.92
C ARG A 560 -0.89 -13.91 -6.79
N ASN A 561 -1.19 -14.03 -8.07
CA ASN A 561 -1.28 -12.87 -8.95
C ASN A 561 -2.65 -12.21 -8.74
N PHE A 562 -2.69 -10.90 -8.48
CA PHE A 562 -3.94 -10.16 -8.26
C PHE A 562 -4.78 -10.11 -9.53
N ILE A 563 -4.14 -9.93 -10.69
CA ILE A 563 -4.79 -9.95 -11.99
C ILE A 563 -4.44 -11.28 -12.65
N ASP A 564 -5.34 -12.24 -12.58
CA ASP A 564 -5.11 -13.61 -13.07
C ASP A 564 -5.79 -13.83 -14.43
N ILE A 565 -5.05 -13.56 -15.52
CA ILE A 565 -5.48 -13.76 -16.90
C ILE A 565 -4.49 -14.72 -17.59
N PRO A 566 -4.64 -16.05 -17.39
CA PRO A 566 -3.63 -17.02 -17.80
C PRO A 566 -3.26 -16.98 -19.28
N ALA A 567 -4.24 -16.83 -20.17
CA ALA A 567 -4.00 -16.78 -21.62
C ALA A 567 -3.12 -15.58 -22.01
N LEU A 568 -3.41 -14.39 -21.46
CA LEU A 568 -2.62 -13.18 -21.71
C LEU A 568 -1.23 -13.28 -21.09
N GLN A 569 -1.12 -13.85 -19.88
CA GLN A 569 0.16 -14.04 -19.19
C GLN A 569 1.07 -15.03 -19.91
N GLN A 570 0.52 -16.13 -20.43
CA GLN A 570 1.27 -17.09 -21.24
C GLN A 570 1.68 -16.48 -22.58
N TRP A 571 0.78 -15.72 -23.23
CA TRP A 571 1.09 -15.03 -24.47
C TRP A 571 2.20 -13.98 -24.28
N THR A 572 2.09 -13.13 -23.25
CA THR A 572 3.12 -12.13 -22.92
C THR A 572 4.42 -12.82 -22.55
N TYR A 573 4.42 -13.83 -21.70
CA TYR A 573 5.63 -14.61 -21.41
C TYR A 573 6.31 -15.15 -22.68
N LYS A 574 5.55 -15.71 -23.63
CA LYS A 574 6.10 -16.20 -24.90
C LYS A 574 6.68 -15.07 -25.78
N LYS A 575 6.13 -13.85 -25.70
CA LYS A 575 6.52 -12.71 -26.55
C LYS A 575 7.61 -11.83 -25.94
N ILE A 576 7.58 -11.62 -24.63
CA ILE A 576 8.42 -10.65 -23.91
C ILE A 576 9.27 -11.29 -22.80
N GLY A 577 9.15 -12.61 -22.56
CA GLY A 577 9.92 -13.32 -21.52
C GLY A 577 9.43 -13.07 -20.09
N PHE A 578 8.33 -12.33 -19.91
CA PHE A 578 7.72 -12.04 -18.62
C PHE A 578 6.19 -12.00 -18.74
N PRO A 579 5.42 -12.56 -17.81
CA PRO A 579 3.97 -12.48 -17.87
C PRO A 579 3.48 -11.10 -17.44
N VAL A 580 2.52 -10.54 -18.17
CA VAL A 580 1.89 -9.26 -17.85
C VAL A 580 0.37 -9.43 -18.06
N PRO A 581 -0.49 -8.89 -17.18
CA PRO A 581 -0.18 -8.19 -15.93
C PRO A 581 0.31 -9.13 -14.82
N TYR A 582 1.19 -8.60 -13.96
CA TYR A 582 1.81 -9.35 -12.88
C TYR A 582 1.92 -8.48 -11.63
N LEU A 583 1.03 -8.75 -10.68
CA LEU A 583 0.95 -8.03 -9.41
C LEU A 583 0.86 -9.06 -8.28
N VAL A 584 1.99 -9.27 -7.61
CA VAL A 584 2.13 -10.26 -6.53
C VAL A 584 1.40 -9.76 -5.28
N VAL A 585 0.44 -10.54 -4.81
CA VAL A 585 -0.30 -10.27 -3.57
C VAL A 585 -0.41 -11.52 -2.70
N GLY A 586 -0.46 -11.32 -1.39
CA GLY A 586 -0.70 -12.37 -0.40
C GLY A 586 -1.47 -11.82 0.81
N TRP A 587 -0.78 -11.46 1.88
CA TRP A 587 -1.39 -10.98 3.12
C TRP A 587 -2.32 -9.79 2.89
N GLY A 588 -3.54 -9.89 3.43
CA GLY A 588 -4.60 -8.89 3.23
C GLY A 588 -5.15 -8.79 1.79
N GLY A 589 -4.68 -9.63 0.86
CA GLY A 589 -5.09 -9.62 -0.54
C GLY A 589 -4.48 -8.50 -1.39
N CYS A 590 -3.63 -7.65 -0.82
CA CYS A 590 -3.08 -6.46 -1.49
C CYS A 590 -1.57 -6.23 -1.24
N THR A 591 -0.96 -6.91 -0.26
CA THR A 591 0.47 -6.74 0.04
C THR A 591 1.29 -7.86 -0.60
N PRO A 592 2.57 -7.63 -0.96
CA PRO A 592 3.46 -8.67 -1.49
C PRO A 592 3.98 -9.65 -0.41
N LEU A 593 3.41 -9.62 0.80
CA LEU A 593 3.78 -10.50 1.91
C LEU A 593 3.02 -11.83 1.81
N PRO A 594 3.56 -12.96 2.31
CA PRO A 594 2.91 -14.25 2.17
C PRO A 594 1.62 -14.33 3.00
N MET A 595 0.63 -15.07 2.50
CA MET A 595 -0.58 -15.40 3.25
C MET A 595 -0.24 -16.24 4.47
N ALA A 596 -0.80 -15.86 5.63
CA ALA A 596 -0.48 -16.50 6.89
C ALA A 596 -1.20 -17.85 7.07
N GLY A 597 -0.57 -18.75 7.85
CA GLY A 597 -1.23 -19.93 8.42
C GLY A 597 -1.52 -21.10 7.48
N ARG A 598 -0.79 -21.24 6.36
CA ARG A 598 -0.99 -22.34 5.40
C ARG A 598 -0.02 -23.52 5.55
N GLY A 599 0.89 -23.47 6.52
CA GLY A 599 1.96 -24.45 6.67
C GLY A 599 2.99 -24.37 5.55
N LEU A 600 4.18 -24.92 5.81
CA LEU A 600 5.26 -25.02 4.85
C LEU A 600 6.02 -26.33 5.10
N ARG A 601 6.14 -27.19 4.09
CA ARG A 601 6.90 -28.44 4.20
C ARG A 601 7.89 -28.55 3.06
N PHE A 602 9.17 -28.61 3.40
CA PHE A 602 10.26 -28.91 2.48
C PHE A 602 10.60 -30.38 2.58
N ILE A 603 10.50 -31.12 1.48
CA ILE A 603 10.77 -32.56 1.43
C ILE A 603 12.03 -32.74 0.60
N ILE A 604 13.09 -33.27 1.19
CA ILE A 604 14.39 -33.49 0.55
C ILE A 604 14.48 -34.96 0.15
N GLY A 605 14.58 -35.25 -1.15
CA GLY A 605 14.70 -36.61 -1.69
C GLY A 605 16.05 -37.28 -1.43
N GLU A 606 16.20 -38.49 -1.97
CA GLU A 606 17.47 -39.21 -1.89
C GLU A 606 18.42 -38.78 -3.01
N PRO A 607 19.74 -38.77 -2.78
CA PRO A 607 20.70 -38.49 -3.83
C PRO A 607 20.66 -39.55 -4.93
N ILE A 608 20.35 -39.12 -6.15
CA ILE A 608 20.39 -39.96 -7.36
C ILE A 608 21.76 -39.80 -8.00
N GLN A 609 22.53 -40.89 -8.01
CA GLN A 609 23.88 -40.91 -8.56
C GLN A 609 23.84 -40.76 -10.09
N PRO A 610 24.61 -39.81 -10.67
CA PRO A 610 24.75 -39.74 -12.12
C PRO A 610 25.58 -40.93 -12.63
N PRO A 611 25.38 -41.36 -13.89
CA PRO A 611 26.27 -42.32 -14.51
C PRO A 611 27.72 -41.81 -14.51
N LEU A 612 28.65 -42.73 -14.28
CA LEU A 612 30.08 -42.44 -14.35
C LEU A 612 30.45 -42.05 -15.79
N LEU A 613 31.28 -41.02 -15.91
CA LEU A 613 31.86 -40.61 -17.18
C LEU A 613 33.36 -40.85 -17.15
N GLU A 614 33.87 -41.51 -18.19
CA GLU A 614 35.31 -41.58 -18.41
C GLU A 614 35.88 -40.21 -18.82
N PRO A 615 37.15 -39.90 -18.53
CA PRO A 615 37.77 -38.65 -18.93
C PRO A 615 37.65 -38.41 -20.45
N GLY A 616 37.04 -37.29 -20.84
CA GLY A 616 36.84 -36.92 -22.25
C GLY A 616 35.59 -37.51 -22.92
N GLN A 617 34.83 -38.36 -22.23
CA GLN A 617 33.58 -38.91 -22.75
C GLN A 617 32.49 -37.81 -22.81
N GLN A 618 31.80 -37.71 -23.95
CA GLN A 618 30.63 -36.83 -24.07
C GLN A 618 29.41 -37.46 -23.40
N VAL A 619 28.55 -36.62 -22.82
CA VAL A 619 27.29 -37.08 -22.22
C VAL A 619 26.34 -37.53 -23.31
N ASP A 620 25.99 -38.82 -23.29
CA ASP A 620 24.99 -39.41 -24.18
C ASP A 620 23.55 -38.98 -23.80
N GLN A 621 22.69 -38.81 -24.81
CA GLN A 621 21.30 -38.44 -24.62
C GLN A 621 20.50 -39.52 -23.87
N SER A 622 20.82 -40.81 -24.08
CA SER A 622 20.19 -41.91 -23.34
C SER A 622 20.47 -41.83 -21.84
N ALA A 623 21.71 -41.46 -21.47
CA ALA A 623 22.10 -41.26 -20.08
C ALA A 623 21.34 -40.07 -19.44
N ILE A 624 21.16 -38.97 -20.19
CA ILE A 624 20.36 -37.83 -19.76
C ILE A 624 18.91 -38.26 -19.54
N ASP A 625 18.32 -39.00 -20.47
CA ASP A 625 16.91 -39.37 -20.41
C ASP A 625 16.62 -40.35 -19.27
N LYS A 626 17.49 -41.33 -19.03
CA LYS A 626 17.39 -42.25 -17.88
C LYS A 626 17.49 -41.52 -16.55
N LEU A 627 18.45 -40.62 -16.40
CA LEU A 627 18.63 -39.87 -15.16
C LEU A 627 17.49 -38.86 -14.94
N HIS A 628 17.00 -38.24 -16.01
CA HIS A 628 15.81 -37.37 -15.99
C HIS A 628 14.56 -38.14 -15.54
N GLN A 629 14.34 -39.33 -16.10
CA GLN A 629 13.24 -40.21 -15.70
C GLN A 629 13.35 -40.58 -14.22
N ALA A 630 14.52 -41.03 -13.76
CA ALA A 630 14.75 -41.38 -12.35
C ALA A 630 14.45 -40.19 -11.41
N TYR A 631 14.88 -38.97 -11.79
CA TYR A 631 14.61 -37.76 -11.04
C TYR A 631 13.10 -37.48 -10.86
N TYR A 632 12.33 -37.51 -11.94
CA TYR A 632 10.89 -37.21 -11.87
C TYR A 632 10.05 -38.38 -11.35
N SER A 633 10.53 -39.62 -11.45
CA SER A 633 9.96 -40.77 -10.74
C SER A 633 10.03 -40.55 -9.23
N GLN A 634 11.20 -40.16 -8.70
CA GLN A 634 11.34 -39.87 -7.27
C GLN A 634 10.49 -38.67 -6.83
N VAL A 635 10.36 -37.61 -7.65
CA VAL A 635 9.42 -36.50 -7.36
C VAL A 635 7.99 -37.02 -7.19
N SER A 636 7.56 -37.97 -8.03
CA SER A 636 6.22 -38.54 -7.98
C SER A 636 6.01 -39.42 -6.74
N GLU A 637 7.03 -40.22 -6.38
CA GLU A 637 7.04 -41.02 -5.14
C GLU A 637 6.96 -40.13 -3.89
N MET A 638 7.77 -39.08 -3.85
CA MET A 638 7.75 -38.09 -2.76
C MET A 638 6.38 -37.42 -2.63
N TRP A 639 5.76 -37.04 -3.75
CA TRP A 639 4.42 -36.48 -3.75
C TRP A 639 3.40 -37.46 -3.15
N ALA A 640 3.38 -38.71 -3.63
CA ALA A 640 2.45 -39.73 -3.16
C ALA A 640 2.59 -40.00 -1.65
N ALA A 641 3.82 -39.96 -1.12
CA ALA A 641 4.09 -40.19 0.30
C ALA A 641 3.70 -39.00 1.21
N HIS A 642 3.85 -37.76 0.74
CA HIS A 642 3.76 -36.57 1.60
C HIS A 642 2.53 -35.70 1.37
N GLN A 643 1.91 -35.75 0.19
CA GLN A 643 0.69 -34.99 -0.10
C GLN A 643 -0.47 -35.37 0.83
N PRO A 644 -0.76 -36.66 1.12
CA PRO A 644 -1.92 -37.03 1.95
C PRO A 644 -1.84 -36.54 3.39
N THR A 645 -0.64 -36.23 3.88
CA THR A 645 -0.39 -35.78 5.26
C THR A 645 -0.22 -34.27 5.38
N PHE A 646 -0.38 -33.52 4.27
CA PHE A 646 -0.29 -32.07 4.28
C PHE A 646 -1.70 -31.45 4.20
N PRO A 647 -2.14 -30.67 5.21
CA PRO A 647 -3.50 -30.13 5.25
C PRO A 647 -3.83 -29.23 4.06
N GLY A 648 -5.04 -29.37 3.51
CA GLY A 648 -5.54 -28.50 2.44
C GLY A 648 -5.01 -28.86 1.04
N TYR A 649 -4.49 -30.07 0.88
CA TYR A 649 -4.03 -30.63 -0.40
C TYR A 649 -4.88 -31.82 -0.88
N GLU A 650 -6.00 -32.15 -0.23
CA GLU A 650 -6.83 -33.33 -0.48
C GLU A 650 -7.44 -33.35 -1.90
N ASP A 651 -7.69 -32.17 -2.47
CA ASP A 651 -8.18 -31.95 -3.83
C ASP A 651 -7.08 -31.52 -4.81
N VAL A 652 -5.80 -31.67 -4.47
CA VAL A 652 -4.66 -31.28 -5.30
C VAL A 652 -4.01 -32.52 -5.93
N GLU A 653 -3.78 -32.50 -7.23
CA GLU A 653 -3.05 -33.55 -7.96
C GLU A 653 -1.70 -33.04 -8.49
N LEU A 654 -0.68 -33.91 -8.52
CA LEU A 654 0.59 -33.62 -9.18
C LEU A 654 0.42 -33.73 -10.70
N VAL A 655 0.87 -32.71 -11.42
CA VAL A 655 0.95 -32.72 -12.88
C VAL A 655 2.40 -32.50 -13.29
N LEU A 656 3.02 -33.56 -13.83
CA LEU A 656 4.30 -33.47 -14.52
C LEU A 656 4.05 -32.90 -15.92
N TYR A 657 4.27 -31.60 -16.09
CA TYR A 657 3.97 -30.89 -17.33
C TYR A 657 5.10 -31.05 -18.35
N PRO A 658 4.85 -31.77 -19.45
CA PRO A 658 5.87 -32.19 -20.40
C PRO A 658 6.20 -31.14 -21.44
#